data_AF-A0A497BKS3-F1
#
_entry.id   AF-A0A497BKS3-F1
#
_cell.length_a   1.000
_cell.length_b   1.000
_cell.length_c   1.000
_cell.angle_alpha   90.00
_cell.angle_beta   90.00
_cell.angle_gamma   90.00
#
_symmetry.space_group_name_H-M   'P 1'
#
loop_
_entity.id
_entity.type
_entity.pdbx_description
1 polymer ?
#
loop_
_entity_poly.entity_id
_entity_poly.type
_entity_poly.pdbx_seq_one_letter_code
_entity_poly.pdbx_strand_id
1 'polypeptide(L)'
;MGYAPPCSSSYATASVDFVETIAVPHVGVAPGEHSFEVSYLIGATAIATQTVTITVPPSVSPATIETELYPGDCIDVVKSVWVPSLPSDLTPPADVLLLEDETGSFGDDIANLRALAPDIFDAVRELVPDSRFGVGGFRDFPFEPWGNSWDPDWAYRLLQDFSYDRDDFVAAVNSLTAGGGNDGPESQYEALYQVATGEGVDLNGDGDYTDDGEVAPGLNPSFRADAVKVVILATDADFHNCGDWGWEFDYPGPCRDEVVQALNDAGIIVVGIEPYDIAQLHDVAEATGGVVESVSSSGAEIAEAILSALSTVVGYDEVVPQVVWDPPLTGDAPIEVSFSPEKHERVGAGTWIDFTESICVPEGTAPGVYDFTVQFLGYRTVDDEVVVDLLAEQDVAITVFDSFDWITMVYMAGDNNLGSASDDVLHAMSEATYYGPTRTVVLLDDSEKGDSAILQKTFVGMRSVDDEGAVIPEKSGEANMGDPATLEDFIAWVKANYPSTNYALVLWDHGKGWRSCNFCLDSTDGDSLSLRELGQALDGATSGGADLLQIVGFDACLMQMLEVDYQIMDYAEYAVGSEEVIPVPGWPYCSILSGLADNPGMSAADFATLMCDKYAEANSGEEEAEVEEWSCYTLSAKDLSLIGDLAAAVDVFADELMSGIGTYDEEITSARAETETFGECGYWYWEQEEVLSSTGSIDLYHFASLVNGSVYGTSIATAAADVMDAVGAAVIYNVAGPEHPNANGIAIYYPDVETMWFEDIDFFETEGELQVLFYEPGYDDIDFALDNLWNEYIRTAPRCVHEGYVALFIPDVLVAAHVCQDPFIRLDCPELSGAAPGFALSTPAADYVS
;
A
#
# COMPACT_ATOMS: atom_id res chain seq x y z
N MET A 1 -20.71 7.18 -9.26
CA MET A 1 -19.64 8.08 -9.73
C MET A 1 -18.98 8.58 -8.46
N GLY A 2 -18.09 7.78 -7.90
CA GLY A 2 -17.32 8.13 -6.70
C GLY A 2 -15.90 8.35 -7.16
N TYR A 3 -15.42 9.59 -7.02
CA TYR A 3 -14.00 9.88 -7.04
C TYR A 3 -13.74 10.44 -5.66
N ALA A 4 -13.24 9.61 -4.73
CA ALA A 4 -12.59 10.14 -3.55
C ALA A 4 -11.42 11.02 -4.04
N PRO A 5 -11.33 12.30 -3.65
CA PRO A 5 -10.21 13.13 -4.07
C PRO A 5 -8.92 12.54 -3.48
N PRO A 6 -7.89 12.29 -4.31
CA PRO A 6 -6.60 11.78 -3.82
C PRO A 6 -5.93 12.79 -2.89
N CYS A 7 -5.05 12.32 -2.01
CA CYS A 7 -4.37 13.09 -0.96
C CYS A 7 -3.50 14.29 -1.45
N SER A 8 -3.49 14.64 -2.74
CA SER A 8 -2.61 15.66 -3.31
C SER A 8 -3.35 16.87 -3.87
N SER A 9 -3.52 17.92 -3.06
CA SER A 9 -3.63 19.31 -3.54
C SER A 9 -2.53 20.19 -2.95
N SER A 10 -1.27 19.73 -2.98
CA SER A 10 -0.14 20.67 -2.94
C SER A 10 1.10 20.14 -3.67
N TYR A 11 1.47 20.79 -4.78
CA TYR A 11 2.83 20.69 -5.31
C TYR A 11 3.43 22.07 -5.50
N ALA A 12 4.49 22.28 -4.72
CA ALA A 12 5.43 23.37 -4.82
C ALA A 12 6.07 23.41 -6.22
N THR A 13 6.22 24.61 -6.76
CA THR A 13 6.92 24.88 -8.01
C THR A 13 8.41 24.59 -7.88
N ALA A 14 8.90 23.52 -8.51
CA ALA A 14 10.33 23.33 -8.74
C ALA A 14 10.72 23.90 -10.12
N SER A 15 11.64 24.87 -10.10
CA SER A 15 12.29 25.42 -11.29
C SER A 15 13.24 24.37 -11.90
N VAL A 16 13.07 24.08 -13.19
CA VAL A 16 13.97 23.22 -13.95
C VAL A 16 15.22 24.02 -14.36
N ASP A 17 16.34 23.79 -13.67
CA ASP A 17 17.67 24.13 -14.17
C ASP A 17 18.15 23.01 -15.11
N PHE A 18 18.54 23.37 -16.33
CA PHE A 18 19.19 22.46 -17.27
C PHE A 18 20.58 22.10 -16.75
N VAL A 19 20.73 20.91 -16.19
CA VAL A 19 22.03 20.25 -15.98
C VAL A 19 22.21 19.24 -17.11
N GLU A 20 23.24 19.40 -17.94
CA GLU A 20 23.69 18.34 -18.86
C GLU A 20 24.14 17.15 -18.01
N THR A 21 23.33 16.09 -18.00
CA THR A 21 23.65 14.82 -17.34
C THR A 21 24.77 14.15 -18.14
N ILE A 22 25.99 14.14 -17.60
CA ILE A 22 27.02 13.19 -18.04
C ILE A 22 26.59 11.84 -17.45
N ALA A 23 25.97 10.99 -18.27
CA ALA A 23 25.79 9.59 -17.91
C ALA A 23 27.19 8.95 -17.88
N VAL A 24 27.71 8.71 -16.68
CA VAL A 24 28.79 7.75 -16.52
C VAL A 24 28.10 6.38 -16.64
N PRO A 25 28.43 5.54 -17.63
CA PRO A 25 27.88 4.20 -17.67
C PRO A 25 28.21 3.52 -16.33
N HIS A 26 27.22 2.85 -15.73
CA HIS A 26 27.32 2.18 -14.43
C HIS A 26 28.34 1.02 -14.39
N VAL A 27 29.08 0.79 -15.47
CA VAL A 27 30.01 -0.32 -15.62
C VAL A 27 31.44 0.15 -15.31
N GLY A 28 32.04 -0.36 -14.24
CA GLY A 28 33.50 -0.39 -14.06
C GLY A 28 34.16 0.69 -13.20
N VAL A 29 33.44 1.66 -12.62
CA VAL A 29 34.08 2.70 -11.78
C VAL A 29 34.01 2.33 -10.29
N ALA A 30 35.19 2.09 -9.68
CA ALA A 30 35.31 1.72 -8.28
C ALA A 30 34.81 2.81 -7.30
N PRO A 31 34.38 2.47 -6.07
CA PRO A 31 34.06 3.42 -5.00
C PRO A 31 35.17 4.46 -4.76
N GLY A 32 34.77 5.70 -4.48
CA GLY A 32 35.69 6.79 -4.15
C GLY A 32 35.60 8.01 -5.07
N GLU A 33 36.57 8.91 -4.93
CA GLU A 33 36.61 10.19 -5.63
C GLU A 33 37.40 10.06 -6.94
N HIS A 34 36.72 10.28 -8.07
CA HIS A 34 37.31 10.23 -9.41
C HIS A 34 37.29 11.61 -10.05
N SER A 35 38.37 12.00 -10.70
CA SER A 35 38.51 13.30 -11.35
C SER A 35 38.77 13.13 -12.84
N PHE A 36 37.93 13.73 -13.68
CA PHE A 36 38.01 13.67 -15.14
C PHE A 36 38.30 15.06 -15.71
N GLU A 37 39.15 15.16 -16.73
CA GLU A 37 39.38 16.40 -17.48
C GLU A 37 38.45 16.45 -18.70
N VAL A 38 37.40 17.28 -18.63
CA VAL A 38 36.49 17.50 -19.76
C VAL A 38 37.01 18.68 -20.58
N SER A 39 37.39 18.40 -21.83
CA SER A 39 37.82 19.42 -22.80
C SER A 39 36.66 19.83 -23.69
N TYR A 40 36.32 21.12 -23.73
CA TYR A 40 35.29 21.66 -24.62
C TYR A 40 35.80 22.84 -25.46
N LEU A 41 35.27 22.96 -26.68
CA LEU A 41 35.64 24.01 -27.63
C LEU A 41 34.90 25.30 -27.31
N ILE A 42 35.65 26.38 -27.08
CA ILE A 42 35.12 27.74 -27.03
C ILE A 42 35.41 28.41 -28.39
N GLY A 43 34.45 28.29 -29.31
CA GLY A 43 34.57 28.77 -30.69
C GLY A 43 35.51 27.92 -31.55
N ALA A 44 35.85 28.41 -32.75
CA ALA A 44 36.47 27.60 -33.80
C ALA A 44 37.96 27.22 -33.58
N THR A 45 38.61 27.66 -32.49
CA THR A 45 40.07 27.49 -32.32
C THR A 45 40.59 27.35 -30.88
N ALA A 46 39.76 27.47 -29.83
CA ALA A 46 40.23 27.40 -28.44
C ALA A 46 39.58 26.22 -27.69
N ILE A 47 40.40 25.42 -27.00
CA ILE A 47 39.96 24.32 -26.13
C ILE A 47 40.13 24.80 -24.69
N ALA A 48 39.08 24.69 -23.89
CA ALA A 48 39.11 24.88 -22.43
C ALA A 48 38.93 23.51 -21.75
N THR A 49 39.66 23.29 -20.66
CA THR A 49 39.54 22.10 -19.82
C THR A 49 38.89 22.44 -18.49
N GLN A 50 37.97 21.59 -18.04
CA GLN A 50 37.37 21.62 -16.72
C GLN A 50 37.57 20.27 -16.05
N THR A 51 38.12 20.28 -14.84
CA THR A 51 38.16 19.08 -13.99
C THR A 51 36.78 18.87 -13.38
N VAL A 52 36.17 17.72 -13.65
CA VAL A 52 34.91 17.27 -13.05
C VAL A 52 35.24 16.16 -12.05
N THR A 53 34.87 16.36 -10.79
CA THR A 53 35.03 15.37 -9.73
C THR A 53 33.69 14.67 -9.51
N ILE A 54 33.70 13.34 -9.54
CA ILE A 54 32.55 12.49 -9.27
C ILE A 54 32.89 11.63 -8.03
N THR A 55 32.00 11.59 -7.06
CA THR A 55 32.11 10.68 -5.91
C THR A 55 31.20 9.49 -6.16
N VAL A 56 31.81 8.32 -6.31
CA VAL A 56 31.09 7.04 -6.40
C VAL A 56 30.78 6.58 -4.98
N PRO A 57 29.56 6.09 -4.70
CA PRO A 57 29.15 5.67 -3.36
C PRO A 57 30.11 4.64 -2.73
N PRO A 58 30.06 4.47 -1.39
CA PRO A 58 30.77 3.39 -0.68
C PRO A 58 30.47 2.02 -1.30
N SER A 59 31.28 1.00 -0.97
CA SER A 59 31.17 -0.34 -1.56
C SER A 59 29.80 -1.03 -1.36
N VAL A 60 28.93 -0.47 -0.52
CA VAL A 60 27.49 -0.70 -0.54
C VAL A 60 26.75 0.63 -0.32
N SER A 61 25.62 0.82 -1.01
CA SER A 61 24.77 2.00 -0.88
C SER A 61 23.31 1.60 -0.61
N PRO A 62 22.65 2.14 0.43
CA PRO A 62 23.25 2.95 1.51
C PRO A 62 24.25 2.12 2.35
N ALA A 63 25.26 2.75 2.94
CA ALA A 63 26.23 2.06 3.81
C ALA A 63 25.76 1.91 5.27
N THR A 64 24.77 2.71 5.65
CA THR A 64 24.20 2.70 6.99
C THR A 64 22.68 2.85 6.88
N ILE A 65 21.95 2.11 7.70
CA ILE A 65 20.52 2.29 7.95
C ILE A 65 20.35 2.57 9.44
N GLU A 66 19.77 3.72 9.77
CA GLU A 66 19.28 4.02 11.11
C GLU A 66 17.81 4.39 10.95
N THR A 67 16.92 3.57 11.50
CA THR A 67 15.48 3.84 11.42
C THR A 67 14.76 3.42 12.68
N GLU A 68 13.59 4.02 12.87
CA GLU A 68 12.62 3.70 13.89
C GLU A 68 11.52 2.84 13.25
N LEU A 69 11.19 1.73 13.89
CA LEU A 69 10.12 0.82 13.46
C LEU A 69 9.33 0.36 14.68
N TYR A 70 8.09 -0.03 14.47
CA TYR A 70 7.21 -0.55 15.51
C TYR A 70 6.95 -2.03 15.25
N PRO A 71 6.55 -2.83 16.26
CA PRO A 71 6.07 -4.18 16.02
C PRO A 71 5.03 -4.22 14.89
N GLY A 72 5.20 -5.15 13.96
CA GLY A 72 4.41 -5.29 12.74
C GLY A 72 4.92 -4.50 11.52
N ASP A 73 5.89 -3.59 11.68
CA ASP A 73 6.41 -2.79 10.56
C ASP A 73 7.40 -3.56 9.68
N CYS A 74 7.38 -3.25 8.38
CA CYS A 74 8.39 -3.69 7.42
C CYS A 74 8.85 -2.49 6.56
N ILE A 75 10.14 -2.49 6.20
CA ILE A 75 10.70 -1.57 5.19
C ILE A 75 11.46 -2.34 4.12
N ASP A 76 11.38 -1.85 2.88
CA ASP A 76 12.21 -2.32 1.77
C ASP A 76 13.26 -1.27 1.44
N VAL A 77 14.52 -1.69 1.33
CA VAL A 77 15.65 -0.83 1.01
C VAL A 77 16.41 -1.40 -0.17
N VAL A 78 16.38 -0.69 -1.30
CA VAL A 78 17.20 -1.03 -2.47
C VAL A 78 18.66 -0.77 -2.15
N LYS A 79 19.50 -1.78 -2.39
CA LYS A 79 20.94 -1.78 -2.19
C LYS A 79 21.65 -1.90 -3.53
N SER A 80 22.74 -1.16 -3.67
CA SER A 80 23.75 -1.41 -4.69
C SER A 80 25.07 -1.78 -4.02
N VAL A 81 25.66 -2.89 -4.43
CA VAL A 81 26.89 -3.46 -3.86
C VAL A 81 27.97 -3.52 -4.93
N TRP A 82 29.14 -2.97 -4.61
CA TRP A 82 30.31 -3.02 -5.47
C TRP A 82 31.07 -4.33 -5.28
N VAL A 83 31.32 -5.02 -6.38
CA VAL A 83 32.15 -6.22 -6.43
C VAL A 83 33.55 -5.82 -6.88
N PRO A 84 34.56 -5.79 -6.00
CA PRO A 84 35.89 -5.34 -6.36
C PRO A 84 36.61 -6.32 -7.30
N SER A 85 37.45 -5.77 -8.18
CA SER A 85 38.41 -6.56 -8.96
C SER A 85 39.32 -7.37 -8.04
N LEU A 86 39.64 -8.61 -8.43
CA LEU A 86 40.57 -9.43 -7.69
C LEU A 86 41.98 -8.79 -7.68
N PRO A 87 42.72 -8.85 -6.55
CA PRO A 87 44.12 -8.48 -6.51
C PRO A 87 44.93 -9.24 -7.57
N SER A 88 45.89 -8.59 -8.22
CA SER A 88 46.64 -9.17 -9.34
C SER A 88 47.51 -10.37 -8.99
N ASP A 89 47.80 -10.60 -7.71
CA ASP A 89 48.45 -11.80 -7.19
C ASP A 89 47.48 -12.97 -6.96
N LEU A 90 46.17 -12.71 -7.05
CA LEU A 90 45.07 -13.66 -6.90
C LEU A 90 44.27 -13.87 -8.19
N THR A 91 44.46 -13.01 -9.21
CA THR A 91 43.86 -13.18 -10.54
C THR A 91 44.63 -14.27 -11.32
N PRO A 92 44.00 -15.39 -11.71
CA PRO A 92 44.66 -16.40 -12.52
C PRO A 92 45.01 -15.83 -13.91
N PRO A 93 46.08 -16.31 -14.57
CA PRO A 93 46.36 -15.94 -15.95
C PRO A 93 45.20 -16.33 -16.87
N ALA A 94 44.99 -15.59 -17.97
CA ALA A 94 43.95 -15.90 -18.93
C ALA A 94 44.51 -16.11 -20.34
N ASP A 95 43.98 -17.11 -21.04
CA ASP A 95 44.25 -17.39 -22.44
C ASP A 95 42.94 -17.20 -23.21
N VAL A 96 42.87 -16.12 -23.99
CA VAL A 96 41.64 -15.69 -24.68
C VAL A 96 41.80 -15.93 -26.18
N LEU A 97 41.04 -16.87 -26.74
CA LEU A 97 40.99 -17.13 -28.17
C LEU A 97 39.76 -16.46 -28.76
N LEU A 98 39.95 -15.57 -29.74
CA LEU A 98 38.86 -15.16 -30.63
C LEU A 98 38.69 -16.22 -31.71
N LEU A 99 37.53 -16.85 -31.76
CA LEU A 99 37.15 -17.84 -32.77
C LEU A 99 36.00 -17.26 -33.60
N GLU A 100 36.37 -16.70 -34.74
CA GLU A 100 35.47 -15.84 -35.51
C GLU A 100 34.91 -16.56 -36.73
N ASP A 101 33.62 -16.37 -36.95
CA ASP A 101 32.96 -16.70 -38.20
C ASP A 101 33.59 -15.91 -39.35
N GLU A 102 33.94 -16.62 -40.43
CA GLU A 102 34.56 -16.04 -41.62
C GLU A 102 33.69 -16.17 -42.87
N THR A 103 32.40 -16.51 -42.74
CA THR A 103 31.50 -16.63 -43.87
C THR A 103 31.10 -15.28 -44.45
N GLY A 104 30.44 -15.30 -45.59
CA GLY A 104 30.08 -14.08 -46.32
C GLY A 104 29.11 -13.16 -45.58
N SER A 105 28.28 -13.69 -44.67
CA SER A 105 27.31 -12.93 -43.88
C SER A 105 27.99 -12.08 -42.81
N PHE A 106 29.04 -12.62 -42.17
CA PHE A 106 29.76 -11.99 -41.05
C PHE A 106 30.70 -10.82 -41.43
N GLY A 107 30.58 -10.29 -42.65
CA GLY A 107 31.55 -9.35 -43.21
C GLY A 107 31.58 -7.97 -42.56
N ASP A 108 30.44 -7.48 -42.09
CA ASP A 108 30.31 -6.25 -41.31
C ASP A 108 30.77 -6.43 -39.86
N ASP A 109 30.50 -7.58 -39.25
CA ASP A 109 30.98 -7.90 -37.90
C ASP A 109 32.50 -8.00 -37.82
N ILE A 110 33.17 -8.65 -38.80
CA ILE A 110 34.64 -8.64 -38.89
C ILE A 110 35.18 -7.21 -39.02
N ALA A 111 34.47 -6.31 -39.73
CA ALA A 111 34.89 -4.92 -39.86
C ALA A 111 34.78 -4.15 -38.54
N ASN A 112 33.74 -4.42 -37.75
CA ASN A 112 33.57 -3.87 -36.40
C ASN A 112 34.62 -4.41 -35.44
N LEU A 113 34.85 -5.73 -35.41
CA LEU A 113 35.86 -6.37 -34.57
C LEU A 113 37.26 -5.81 -34.83
N ARG A 114 37.63 -5.60 -36.10
CA ARG A 114 38.91 -4.96 -36.47
C ARG A 114 39.07 -3.56 -35.89
N ALA A 115 38.00 -2.79 -35.81
CA ALA A 115 38.03 -1.45 -35.25
C ALA A 115 38.24 -1.47 -33.73
N LEU A 116 37.71 -2.50 -33.04
CA LEU A 116 37.67 -2.61 -31.58
C LEU A 116 38.80 -3.44 -30.98
N ALA A 117 39.45 -4.33 -31.76
CA ALA A 117 40.51 -5.22 -31.29
C ALA A 117 41.59 -4.51 -30.44
N PRO A 118 42.07 -3.30 -30.79
CA PRO A 118 43.03 -2.59 -29.95
C PRO A 118 42.49 -2.30 -28.54
N ASP A 119 41.21 -1.92 -28.43
CA ASP A 119 40.57 -1.55 -27.17
C ASP A 119 40.17 -2.79 -26.36
N ILE A 120 39.71 -3.86 -27.02
CA ILE A 120 39.44 -5.17 -26.41
C ILE A 120 40.71 -5.71 -25.74
N PHE A 121 41.85 -5.67 -26.45
CA PHE A 121 43.12 -6.12 -25.89
C PHE A 121 43.50 -5.34 -24.63
N ASP A 122 43.39 -4.01 -24.69
CA ASP A 122 43.80 -3.12 -23.60
C ASP A 122 42.89 -3.30 -22.37
N ALA A 123 41.57 -3.40 -22.57
CA ALA A 123 40.61 -3.55 -21.48
C ALA A 123 40.71 -4.92 -20.78
N VAL A 124 40.92 -6.00 -21.54
CA VAL A 124 41.12 -7.33 -20.96
C VAL A 124 42.47 -7.45 -20.25
N ARG A 125 43.51 -6.77 -20.74
CA ARG A 125 44.80 -6.65 -20.05
C ARG A 125 44.72 -5.85 -18.75
N GLU A 126 43.80 -4.90 -18.66
CA GLU A 126 43.54 -4.15 -17.43
C GLU A 126 42.82 -5.03 -16.41
N LEU A 127 41.83 -5.82 -16.84
CA LEU A 127 41.09 -6.76 -15.98
C LEU A 127 41.95 -7.96 -15.54
N VAL A 128 42.73 -8.53 -16.45
CA VAL A 128 43.61 -9.69 -16.23
C VAL A 128 45.00 -9.37 -16.76
N PRO A 129 45.91 -8.84 -15.93
CA PRO A 129 47.25 -8.42 -16.36
C PRO A 129 48.07 -9.51 -17.06
N ASP A 130 47.93 -10.78 -16.64
CA ASP A 130 48.57 -11.95 -17.26
C ASP A 130 47.65 -12.63 -18.29
N SER A 131 47.05 -11.85 -19.18
CA SER A 131 46.30 -12.35 -20.34
C SER A 131 47.13 -12.36 -21.62
N ARG A 132 46.88 -13.36 -22.48
CA ARG A 132 47.42 -13.48 -23.84
C ARG A 132 46.32 -13.91 -24.81
N PHE A 133 46.46 -13.52 -26.07
CA PHE A 133 45.38 -13.60 -27.06
C PHE A 133 45.78 -14.46 -28.24
N GLY A 134 44.84 -15.28 -28.71
CA GLY A 134 44.92 -16.04 -29.96
C GLY A 134 43.79 -15.63 -30.90
N VAL A 135 43.92 -15.95 -32.19
CA VAL A 135 42.88 -15.74 -33.21
C VAL A 135 42.77 -16.96 -34.10
N GLY A 136 41.58 -17.52 -34.20
CA GLY A 136 41.19 -18.56 -35.14
C GLY A 136 39.93 -18.16 -35.91
N GLY A 137 39.60 -18.93 -36.94
CA GLY A 137 38.36 -18.72 -37.68
C GLY A 137 37.84 -19.99 -38.34
N PHE A 138 36.58 -19.96 -38.73
CA PHE A 138 35.87 -21.09 -39.34
C PHE A 138 34.89 -20.60 -40.41
N ARG A 139 34.45 -21.54 -41.25
CA ARG A 139 33.42 -21.40 -42.29
C ARG A 139 32.70 -22.74 -42.43
N ASP A 140 32.30 -23.06 -43.65
CA ASP A 140 31.84 -24.36 -44.10
C ASP A 140 33.00 -25.34 -44.41
N PHE A 141 32.65 -26.60 -44.69
CA PHE A 141 33.59 -27.53 -45.31
C PHE A 141 33.72 -27.19 -46.82
N PRO A 142 34.93 -27.20 -47.41
CA PRO A 142 35.16 -26.78 -48.80
C PRO A 142 34.69 -27.79 -49.88
N PHE A 143 33.55 -28.44 -49.67
CA PHE A 143 32.94 -29.36 -50.64
C PHE A 143 31.42 -29.47 -50.46
N GLU A 144 30.71 -29.75 -51.55
CA GLU A 144 29.26 -29.92 -51.52
C GLU A 144 28.85 -31.21 -50.75
N PRO A 145 27.72 -31.22 -50.00
CA PRO A 145 26.77 -30.12 -49.83
C PRO A 145 27.10 -29.14 -48.70
N TRP A 146 28.14 -29.42 -47.90
CA TRP A 146 28.46 -28.76 -46.63
C TRP A 146 29.29 -27.48 -46.78
N GLY A 147 29.11 -26.81 -47.92
CA GLY A 147 29.90 -25.69 -48.40
C GLY A 147 30.18 -25.81 -49.89
N ASN A 148 31.30 -25.26 -50.37
CA ASN A 148 31.63 -25.30 -51.79
C ASN A 148 33.14 -25.34 -52.10
N SER A 149 33.48 -25.89 -53.26
CA SER A 149 34.89 -26.04 -53.70
C SER A 149 35.40 -24.90 -54.58
N TRP A 150 34.61 -23.83 -54.81
CA TRP A 150 34.90 -22.78 -55.81
C TRP A 150 35.28 -21.43 -55.19
N ASP A 151 34.77 -21.14 -54.00
CA ASP A 151 35.23 -20.11 -53.07
C ASP A 151 35.78 -20.86 -51.85
N PRO A 152 37.09 -20.83 -51.59
CA PRO A 152 37.70 -21.78 -50.65
C PRO A 152 37.15 -21.60 -49.22
N ASP A 153 36.36 -22.55 -48.76
CA ASP A 153 35.94 -22.69 -47.36
C ASP A 153 37.00 -23.43 -46.52
N TRP A 154 36.81 -23.45 -45.20
CA TRP A 154 37.60 -24.24 -44.25
C TRP A 154 36.80 -24.44 -42.97
N ALA A 155 36.77 -25.68 -42.46
CA ALA A 155 36.05 -25.96 -41.20
C ALA A 155 36.76 -25.35 -39.97
N TYR A 156 38.08 -25.20 -40.02
CA TYR A 156 38.86 -24.53 -38.97
C TYR A 156 40.22 -24.06 -39.48
N ARG A 157 40.69 -22.91 -38.98
CA ARG A 157 42.09 -22.51 -39.06
C ARG A 157 42.53 -21.71 -37.83
N LEU A 158 43.79 -21.91 -37.44
CA LEU A 158 44.47 -21.05 -36.46
C LEU A 158 45.29 -19.99 -37.20
N LEU A 159 44.91 -18.72 -37.06
CA LEU A 159 45.61 -17.59 -37.68
C LEU A 159 46.80 -17.15 -36.84
N GLN A 160 46.64 -17.14 -35.52
CA GLN A 160 47.66 -16.75 -34.57
C GLN A 160 47.50 -17.53 -33.26
N ASP A 161 48.56 -18.23 -32.85
CA ASP A 161 48.66 -18.81 -31.51
C ASP A 161 48.88 -17.69 -30.46
N PHE A 162 48.78 -18.01 -29.17
CA PHE A 162 48.76 -17.01 -28.10
C PHE A 162 49.98 -16.07 -28.08
N SER A 163 49.73 -14.76 -28.16
CA SER A 163 50.74 -13.70 -28.02
C SER A 163 50.38 -12.73 -26.89
N TYR A 164 51.43 -12.18 -26.26
CA TYR A 164 51.33 -11.05 -25.34
C TYR A 164 51.41 -9.70 -26.06
N ASP A 165 51.74 -9.71 -27.35
CA ASP A 165 51.99 -8.52 -28.14
C ASP A 165 50.67 -8.03 -28.78
N ARG A 166 50.35 -6.76 -28.49
CA ARG A 166 49.15 -6.09 -28.99
C ARG A 166 49.16 -5.97 -30.51
N ASP A 167 50.32 -5.72 -31.11
CA ASP A 167 50.45 -5.55 -32.55
C ASP A 167 50.28 -6.90 -33.28
N ASP A 168 50.74 -8.01 -32.67
CA ASP A 168 50.48 -9.36 -33.19
C ASP A 168 48.97 -9.65 -33.21
N PHE A 169 48.28 -9.42 -32.09
CA PHE A 169 46.84 -9.65 -31.97
C PHE A 169 46.05 -8.82 -32.98
N VAL A 170 46.32 -7.51 -33.06
CA VAL A 170 45.67 -6.62 -34.02
C VAL A 170 45.99 -7.04 -35.46
N ALA A 171 47.21 -7.48 -35.76
CA ALA A 171 47.55 -7.99 -37.09
C ALA A 171 46.80 -9.27 -37.44
N ALA A 172 46.62 -10.17 -36.47
CA ALA A 172 45.89 -11.42 -36.63
C ALA A 172 44.39 -11.17 -36.88
N VAL A 173 43.73 -10.32 -36.09
CA VAL A 173 42.33 -9.90 -36.34
C VAL A 173 42.20 -9.22 -37.71
N ASN A 174 43.15 -8.38 -38.09
CA ASN A 174 43.15 -7.76 -39.43
C ASN A 174 43.30 -8.76 -40.58
N SER A 175 43.79 -9.99 -40.30
CA SER A 175 43.94 -11.04 -41.30
C SER A 175 42.67 -11.88 -41.55
N LEU A 176 41.65 -11.78 -40.69
CA LEU A 176 40.34 -12.40 -40.89
C LEU A 176 39.69 -11.95 -42.20
N THR A 177 38.99 -12.83 -42.90
CA THR A 177 38.42 -12.57 -44.21
C THR A 177 37.01 -13.15 -44.28
N ALA A 178 36.00 -12.30 -44.42
CA ALA A 178 34.67 -12.77 -44.82
C ALA A 178 34.67 -13.24 -46.28
N GLY A 179 34.10 -14.41 -46.53
CA GLY A 179 33.95 -15.02 -47.85
C GLY A 179 33.54 -16.49 -47.71
N GLY A 180 33.35 -17.19 -48.83
CA GLY A 180 32.76 -18.53 -48.73
C GLY A 180 31.31 -18.47 -48.23
N GLY A 181 30.82 -19.60 -47.72
CA GLY A 181 29.42 -19.75 -47.34
C GLY A 181 28.57 -20.22 -48.53
N ASN A 182 27.88 -21.34 -48.39
CA ASN A 182 26.95 -21.83 -49.43
C ASN A 182 25.79 -22.69 -48.90
N ASP A 183 25.86 -23.13 -47.66
CA ASP A 183 24.77 -23.67 -46.87
C ASP A 183 24.61 -22.89 -45.57
N GLY A 184 23.50 -23.13 -44.89
CA GLY A 184 23.34 -22.81 -43.48
C GLY A 184 22.64 -24.03 -42.89
N PRO A 185 23.05 -24.61 -41.76
CA PRO A 185 24.11 -24.29 -40.75
C PRO A 185 25.59 -24.26 -41.19
N GLU A 186 26.53 -24.01 -40.26
CA GLU A 186 28.00 -23.93 -40.50
C GLU A 186 28.84 -24.86 -39.55
N SER A 187 30.17 -24.69 -39.49
CA SER A 187 31.12 -25.65 -38.85
C SER A 187 31.64 -25.32 -37.45
N GLN A 188 30.87 -24.60 -36.63
CA GLN A 188 31.27 -24.18 -35.27
C GLN A 188 31.69 -25.36 -34.38
N TYR A 189 30.98 -26.50 -34.43
CA TYR A 189 31.34 -27.69 -33.63
C TYR A 189 32.69 -28.27 -34.04
N GLU A 190 33.00 -28.33 -35.33
CA GLU A 190 34.31 -28.77 -35.80
C GLU A 190 35.40 -27.80 -35.33
N ALA A 191 35.17 -26.50 -35.48
CA ALA A 191 36.10 -25.47 -35.03
C ALA A 191 36.42 -25.57 -33.53
N LEU A 192 35.39 -25.69 -32.69
CA LEU A 192 35.54 -25.88 -31.25
C LEU A 192 36.27 -27.18 -30.90
N TYR A 193 35.97 -28.28 -31.60
CA TYR A 193 36.64 -29.56 -31.39
C TYR A 193 38.13 -29.50 -31.73
N GLN A 194 38.51 -28.82 -32.83
CA GLN A 194 39.91 -28.62 -33.20
C GLN A 194 40.63 -27.67 -32.24
N VAL A 195 39.95 -26.66 -31.71
CA VAL A 195 40.50 -25.80 -30.64
C VAL A 195 40.80 -26.61 -29.38
N ALA A 196 39.91 -27.53 -29.00
CA ALA A 196 40.08 -28.35 -27.80
C ALA A 196 41.12 -29.46 -27.96
N THR A 197 41.17 -30.12 -29.13
CA THR A 197 41.90 -31.38 -29.30
C THR A 197 43.10 -31.29 -30.24
N GLY A 198 42.98 -30.51 -31.32
CA GLY A 198 43.94 -30.46 -32.43
C GLY A 198 44.14 -31.81 -33.12
N GLU A 199 43.17 -32.72 -33.04
CA GLU A 199 43.28 -34.07 -33.62
C GLU A 199 43.41 -34.06 -35.15
N GLY A 200 42.96 -32.98 -35.79
CA GLY A 200 42.82 -32.90 -37.24
C GLY A 200 41.58 -33.65 -37.74
N VAL A 201 41.32 -33.54 -39.04
CA VAL A 201 40.25 -34.25 -39.76
C VAL A 201 40.88 -34.89 -40.99
N ASP A 202 40.86 -36.22 -41.05
CA ASP A 202 41.27 -37.04 -42.20
C ASP A 202 40.02 -37.74 -42.75
N LEU A 203 39.42 -37.18 -43.79
CA LEU A 203 38.11 -37.61 -44.29
C LEU A 203 38.21 -38.93 -45.04
N ASN A 204 39.35 -39.19 -45.69
CA ASN A 204 39.55 -40.34 -46.55
C ASN A 204 40.34 -41.50 -45.87
N GLY A 205 40.95 -41.23 -44.71
CA GLY A 205 41.69 -42.16 -43.87
C GLY A 205 43.08 -42.54 -44.39
N ASP A 206 43.69 -41.72 -45.26
CA ASP A 206 44.98 -42.02 -45.91
C ASP A 206 46.19 -41.40 -45.21
N GLY A 207 45.97 -40.54 -44.21
CA GLY A 207 46.99 -39.85 -43.42
C GLY A 207 47.70 -38.69 -44.14
N ASP A 208 47.23 -38.29 -45.33
CA ASP A 208 47.39 -36.95 -45.88
C ASP A 208 46.30 -36.05 -45.27
N TYR A 209 46.58 -34.76 -45.11
CA TYR A 209 45.63 -33.77 -44.55
C TYR A 209 45.57 -32.54 -45.46
N THR A 210 45.81 -32.77 -46.75
CA THR A 210 45.88 -31.71 -47.76
C THR A 210 44.74 -31.79 -48.77
N ASP A 211 43.84 -32.78 -48.62
CA ASP A 211 42.62 -32.85 -49.41
C ASP A 211 41.60 -31.81 -48.94
N ASP A 212 40.65 -31.50 -49.83
CA ASP A 212 39.63 -30.49 -49.57
C ASP A 212 38.80 -30.88 -48.33
N GLY A 213 38.88 -30.03 -47.30
CA GLY A 213 38.09 -30.11 -46.07
C GLY A 213 38.71 -30.93 -44.95
N GLU A 214 39.94 -31.38 -45.15
CA GLU A 214 40.76 -31.93 -44.08
C GLU A 214 41.42 -30.82 -43.25
N VAL A 215 41.54 -31.07 -41.95
CA VAL A 215 42.21 -30.18 -41.00
C VAL A 215 43.48 -30.86 -40.55
N ALA A 216 44.64 -30.21 -40.70
CA ALA A 216 45.90 -30.79 -40.26
C ALA A 216 45.94 -30.95 -38.72
N PRO A 217 46.52 -32.03 -38.19
CA PRO A 217 46.65 -32.21 -36.74
C PRO A 217 47.64 -31.20 -36.13
N GLY A 218 47.42 -30.86 -34.87
CA GLY A 218 48.26 -29.95 -34.07
C GLY A 218 47.98 -28.46 -34.31
N LEU A 219 46.79 -28.12 -34.83
CA LEU A 219 46.34 -26.74 -35.02
C LEU A 219 45.60 -26.16 -33.80
N ASN A 220 45.48 -26.90 -32.69
CA ASN A 220 44.94 -26.37 -31.45
C ASN A 220 45.84 -25.26 -30.88
N PRO A 221 45.27 -24.18 -30.31
CA PRO A 221 46.04 -23.16 -29.61
C PRO A 221 46.83 -23.73 -28.43
N SER A 222 47.99 -23.14 -28.15
CA SER A 222 48.91 -23.62 -27.10
C SER A 222 48.49 -23.18 -25.69
N PHE A 223 47.28 -23.52 -25.23
CA PHE A 223 46.75 -23.12 -23.92
C PHE A 223 47.68 -23.49 -22.74
N ARG A 224 47.79 -22.60 -21.76
CA ARG A 224 48.50 -22.84 -20.49
C ARG A 224 47.67 -23.78 -19.62
N ALA A 225 48.34 -24.62 -18.84
CA ALA A 225 47.67 -25.50 -17.89
C ALA A 225 47.12 -24.72 -16.68
N ASP A 226 47.77 -23.62 -16.29
CA ASP A 226 47.45 -22.76 -15.15
C ASP A 226 46.63 -21.52 -15.51
N ALA A 227 46.22 -21.38 -16.77
CA ALA A 227 45.35 -20.29 -17.19
C ALA A 227 43.89 -20.69 -17.24
N VAL A 228 43.03 -19.72 -16.97
CA VAL A 228 41.65 -19.71 -17.43
C VAL A 228 41.67 -19.71 -18.97
N LYS A 229 41.01 -20.68 -19.59
CA LYS A 229 40.97 -20.84 -21.05
C LYS A 229 39.61 -20.40 -21.55
N VAL A 230 39.56 -19.31 -22.31
CA VAL A 230 38.33 -18.74 -22.83
C VAL A 230 38.36 -18.75 -24.36
N VAL A 231 37.31 -19.27 -24.96
CA VAL A 231 37.06 -19.18 -26.41
C VAL A 231 35.85 -18.29 -26.61
N ILE A 232 36.06 -17.18 -27.30
CA ILE A 232 34.99 -16.26 -27.70
C ILE A 232 34.56 -16.68 -29.09
N LEU A 233 33.39 -17.31 -29.19
CA LEU A 233 32.80 -17.78 -30.42
C LEU A 233 31.77 -16.76 -30.88
N ALA A 234 32.08 -16.03 -31.95
CA ALA A 234 31.16 -15.09 -32.57
C ALA A 234 30.68 -15.64 -33.91
N THR A 235 29.36 -15.69 -34.11
CA THR A 235 28.73 -16.24 -35.33
C THR A 235 27.33 -15.70 -35.53
N ASP A 236 26.88 -15.68 -36.78
CA ASP A 236 25.51 -15.30 -37.15
C ASP A 236 24.74 -16.45 -37.82
N ALA A 237 25.16 -17.70 -37.58
CA ALA A 237 24.58 -18.89 -38.17
C ALA A 237 24.36 -20.05 -37.18
N ASP A 238 23.37 -20.89 -37.47
CA ASP A 238 23.15 -22.17 -36.78
C ASP A 238 24.36 -23.11 -36.97
N PHE A 239 24.51 -24.10 -36.07
CA PHE A 239 25.59 -25.09 -36.15
C PHE A 239 25.11 -26.37 -36.84
N HIS A 240 25.95 -26.98 -37.67
CA HIS A 240 25.69 -28.32 -38.18
C HIS A 240 25.69 -29.36 -37.09
N ASN A 241 24.72 -30.27 -37.10
CA ASN A 241 24.68 -31.38 -36.17
C ASN A 241 25.29 -32.63 -36.79
N CYS A 242 25.91 -33.47 -35.95
CA CYS A 242 26.35 -34.78 -36.42
C CYS A 242 25.17 -35.60 -36.94
N GLY A 243 25.36 -36.25 -38.09
CA GLY A 243 24.29 -36.99 -38.75
C GLY A 243 23.29 -36.13 -39.52
N ASP A 244 23.53 -34.82 -39.65
CA ASP A 244 22.85 -34.02 -40.66
C ASP A 244 23.06 -34.70 -42.03
N TRP A 245 21.96 -34.99 -42.72
CA TRP A 245 22.01 -35.77 -43.96
C TRP A 245 22.24 -34.87 -45.17
N GLY A 246 23.42 -35.01 -45.77
CA GLY A 246 23.72 -34.50 -47.09
C GLY A 246 23.18 -35.46 -48.13
N TRP A 247 22.80 -34.98 -49.30
CA TRP A 247 22.34 -35.80 -50.44
C TRP A 247 23.15 -37.08 -50.77
N GLU A 248 24.39 -37.24 -50.28
CA GLU A 248 25.26 -38.39 -50.52
C GLU A 248 25.90 -39.01 -49.25
N PHE A 249 26.18 -38.23 -48.21
CA PHE A 249 26.80 -38.68 -46.94
C PHE A 249 26.45 -37.72 -45.78
N ASP A 250 26.63 -38.17 -44.54
CA ASP A 250 26.39 -37.40 -43.31
C ASP A 250 27.40 -36.25 -43.13
N TYR A 251 27.03 -35.22 -42.38
CA TYR A 251 27.96 -34.14 -42.00
C TYR A 251 29.19 -34.73 -41.30
N PRO A 252 30.41 -34.38 -41.76
CA PRO A 252 31.64 -35.05 -41.32
C PRO A 252 32.16 -34.58 -39.95
N GLY A 253 31.60 -33.51 -39.39
CA GLY A 253 32.01 -32.97 -38.09
C GLY A 253 31.47 -33.74 -36.88
N PRO A 254 32.00 -33.43 -35.67
CA PRO A 254 31.71 -34.15 -34.43
C PRO A 254 30.30 -33.89 -33.91
N CYS A 255 29.84 -34.77 -33.02
CA CYS A 255 28.59 -34.55 -32.28
C CYS A 255 28.78 -33.53 -31.16
N ARG A 256 27.72 -32.78 -30.83
CA ARG A 256 27.66 -31.84 -29.70
C ARG A 256 28.28 -32.38 -28.41
N ASP A 257 27.93 -33.62 -28.02
CA ASP A 257 28.43 -34.22 -26.78
C ASP A 257 29.94 -34.52 -26.82
N GLU A 258 30.49 -34.83 -27.99
CA GLU A 258 31.93 -35.02 -28.17
C GLU A 258 32.67 -33.70 -28.04
N VAL A 259 32.12 -32.62 -28.61
CA VAL A 259 32.66 -31.26 -28.50
C VAL A 259 32.63 -30.78 -27.05
N VAL A 260 31.49 -30.87 -26.39
CA VAL A 260 31.35 -30.44 -24.99
C VAL A 260 32.23 -31.25 -24.05
N GLN A 261 32.36 -32.57 -24.28
CA GLN A 261 33.28 -33.39 -23.50
C GLN A 261 34.75 -32.94 -23.72
N ALA A 262 35.15 -32.71 -24.97
CA ALA A 262 36.51 -32.26 -25.28
C ALA A 262 36.83 -30.88 -24.68
N LEU A 263 35.88 -29.93 -24.74
CA LEU A 263 36.01 -28.61 -24.12
C LEU A 263 36.16 -28.71 -22.59
N ASN A 264 35.33 -29.52 -21.94
CA ASN A 264 35.41 -29.74 -20.49
C ASN A 264 36.70 -30.47 -20.08
N ASP A 265 37.14 -31.49 -20.82
CA ASP A 265 38.40 -32.20 -20.56
C ASP A 265 39.62 -31.26 -20.74
N ALA A 266 39.54 -30.30 -21.66
CA ALA A 266 40.54 -29.25 -21.84
C ALA A 266 40.40 -28.11 -20.82
N GLY A 267 39.29 -28.03 -20.09
CA GLY A 267 38.97 -26.91 -19.19
C GLY A 267 38.80 -25.59 -19.93
N ILE A 268 38.11 -25.60 -21.07
CA ILE A 268 37.82 -24.45 -21.93
C ILE A 268 36.40 -23.98 -21.69
N ILE A 269 36.24 -22.67 -21.46
CA ILE A 269 34.97 -21.98 -21.31
C ILE A 269 34.63 -21.30 -22.64
N VAL A 270 33.43 -21.55 -23.18
CA VAL A 270 32.96 -20.93 -24.43
C VAL A 270 32.05 -19.75 -24.10
N VAL A 271 32.38 -18.59 -24.64
CA VAL A 271 31.58 -17.37 -24.58
C VAL A 271 30.99 -17.12 -25.97
N GLY A 272 29.67 -17.04 -26.07
CA GLY A 272 28.98 -16.80 -27.33
C GLY A 272 28.72 -15.32 -27.58
N ILE A 273 28.92 -14.88 -28.81
CA ILE A 273 28.46 -13.57 -29.30
C ILE A 273 27.56 -13.81 -30.50
N GLU A 274 26.31 -13.37 -30.41
CA GLU A 274 25.30 -13.64 -31.43
C GLU A 274 24.46 -12.39 -31.75
N PRO A 275 24.00 -12.23 -33.00
CA PRO A 275 23.07 -11.17 -33.37
C PRO A 275 21.59 -11.53 -33.12
N TYR A 276 21.31 -12.81 -32.85
CA TYR A 276 19.99 -13.36 -32.52
C TYR A 276 20.18 -14.70 -31.78
N ASP A 277 19.13 -15.22 -31.16
CA ASP A 277 19.15 -16.46 -30.36
C ASP A 277 19.55 -17.70 -31.19
N ILE A 278 20.76 -18.23 -30.97
CA ILE A 278 21.29 -19.46 -31.57
C ILE A 278 21.37 -20.56 -30.50
N ALA A 279 20.38 -21.44 -30.47
CA ALA A 279 20.23 -22.45 -29.42
C ALA A 279 21.50 -23.32 -29.20
N GLN A 280 22.20 -23.72 -30.28
CA GLN A 280 23.42 -24.51 -30.19
C GLN A 280 24.56 -23.77 -29.49
N LEU A 281 24.61 -22.43 -29.60
CA LEU A 281 25.63 -21.60 -28.96
C LEU A 281 25.35 -21.49 -27.46
N HIS A 282 24.09 -21.23 -27.07
CA HIS A 282 23.64 -21.26 -25.67
C HIS A 282 23.92 -22.62 -25.01
N ASP A 283 23.60 -23.71 -25.69
CA ASP A 283 23.83 -25.09 -25.21
C ASP A 283 25.30 -25.41 -24.94
N VAL A 284 26.24 -24.87 -25.72
CA VAL A 284 27.69 -25.07 -25.53
C VAL A 284 28.23 -24.14 -24.46
N ALA A 285 27.82 -22.86 -24.49
CA ALA A 285 28.22 -21.89 -23.49
C ALA A 285 27.81 -22.36 -22.09
N GLU A 286 26.54 -22.74 -21.90
CA GLU A 286 26.04 -23.25 -20.61
C GLU A 286 26.82 -24.50 -20.16
N ALA A 287 27.04 -25.46 -21.07
CA ALA A 287 27.68 -26.73 -20.73
C ALA A 287 29.19 -26.65 -20.48
N THR A 288 29.81 -25.51 -20.79
CA THR A 288 31.22 -25.20 -20.48
C THR A 288 31.36 -24.15 -19.38
N GLY A 289 30.25 -23.71 -18.78
CA GLY A 289 30.24 -22.68 -17.73
C GLY A 289 30.40 -21.24 -18.23
N GLY A 290 30.24 -21.01 -19.53
CA GLY A 290 30.25 -19.69 -20.14
C GLY A 290 28.87 -19.05 -20.23
N VAL A 291 28.80 -17.98 -21.02
CA VAL A 291 27.62 -17.12 -21.23
C VAL A 291 27.48 -16.76 -22.70
N VAL A 292 26.28 -16.35 -23.12
CA VAL A 292 26.02 -15.81 -24.46
C VAL A 292 25.53 -14.38 -24.31
N GLU A 293 26.13 -13.47 -25.06
CA GLU A 293 25.79 -12.06 -25.10
C GLU A 293 25.22 -11.71 -26.47
N SER A 294 24.01 -11.16 -26.50
CA SER A 294 23.37 -10.74 -27.74
C SER A 294 23.79 -9.31 -28.10
N VAL A 295 24.25 -9.08 -29.32
CA VAL A 295 24.70 -7.76 -29.81
C VAL A 295 23.75 -7.22 -30.88
N SER A 296 23.38 -5.94 -30.77
CA SER A 296 22.32 -5.31 -31.57
C SER A 296 22.80 -4.69 -32.89
N SER A 297 24.01 -5.04 -33.35
CA SER A 297 24.78 -4.51 -34.50
C SER A 297 25.63 -3.24 -34.26
N SER A 298 25.84 -2.82 -33.00
CA SER A 298 26.75 -1.71 -32.67
C SER A 298 28.06 -2.23 -32.06
N GLY A 299 29.20 -1.85 -32.65
CA GLY A 299 30.51 -2.36 -32.21
C GLY A 299 30.87 -2.05 -30.74
N ALA A 300 30.24 -1.07 -30.09
CA ALA A 300 30.51 -0.79 -28.68
C ALA A 300 30.09 -1.96 -27.74
N GLU A 301 29.11 -2.76 -28.14
CA GLU A 301 28.54 -3.85 -27.33
C GLU A 301 29.45 -5.10 -27.31
N ILE A 302 30.26 -5.34 -28.35
CA ILE A 302 31.15 -6.52 -28.43
C ILE A 302 32.27 -6.44 -27.39
N ALA A 303 32.87 -5.26 -27.21
CA ALA A 303 33.91 -5.09 -26.20
C ALA A 303 33.36 -5.23 -24.78
N GLU A 304 32.17 -4.69 -24.53
CA GLU A 304 31.47 -4.84 -23.24
C GLU A 304 31.06 -6.29 -23.00
N ALA A 305 30.57 -7.02 -24.01
CA ALA A 305 30.26 -8.45 -23.92
C ALA A 305 31.50 -9.30 -23.60
N ILE A 306 32.62 -9.05 -24.27
CA ILE A 306 33.90 -9.73 -24.00
C ILE A 306 34.37 -9.43 -22.57
N LEU A 307 34.26 -8.18 -22.12
CA LEU A 307 34.63 -7.79 -20.75
C LEU A 307 33.69 -8.34 -19.69
N SER A 308 32.38 -8.33 -19.94
CA SER A 308 31.33 -8.95 -19.12
C SER A 308 31.62 -10.43 -18.93
N ALA A 309 31.82 -11.15 -20.03
CA ALA A 309 32.08 -12.58 -20.01
C ALA A 309 33.42 -12.91 -19.33
N LEU A 310 34.48 -12.13 -19.58
CA LEU A 310 35.75 -12.33 -18.88
C LEU A 310 35.66 -11.99 -17.41
N SER A 311 34.93 -10.93 -17.03
CA SER A 311 34.72 -10.56 -15.63
C SER A 311 33.96 -11.64 -14.88
N THR A 312 32.98 -12.29 -15.51
CA THR A 312 32.22 -13.43 -15.00
C THR A 312 33.13 -14.62 -14.71
N VAL A 313 34.16 -14.82 -15.54
CA VAL A 313 35.11 -15.92 -15.43
C VAL A 313 36.25 -15.61 -14.44
N VAL A 314 36.58 -14.34 -14.20
CA VAL A 314 37.57 -13.92 -13.18
C VAL A 314 36.94 -13.27 -11.94
N GLY A 315 35.65 -13.53 -11.75
CA GLY A 315 34.80 -12.94 -10.71
C GLY A 315 34.58 -13.87 -9.51
N TYR A 316 33.38 -13.77 -8.95
CA TYR A 316 32.91 -14.60 -7.86
C TYR A 316 31.86 -15.59 -8.36
N ASP A 317 31.94 -16.84 -7.90
CA ASP A 317 30.96 -17.89 -8.18
C ASP A 317 29.56 -17.47 -7.69
N GLU A 318 29.49 -16.83 -6.52
CA GLU A 318 28.28 -16.20 -6.00
C GLU A 318 28.60 -15.05 -5.05
N VAL A 319 27.68 -14.08 -4.96
CA VAL A 319 27.68 -13.03 -3.94
C VAL A 319 26.42 -13.16 -3.11
N VAL A 320 26.61 -13.35 -1.80
CA VAL A 320 25.54 -13.66 -0.84
C VAL A 320 25.55 -12.64 0.30
N PRO A 321 24.41 -11.99 0.60
CA PRO A 321 24.26 -11.18 1.80
C PRO A 321 24.12 -12.08 3.04
N GLN A 322 24.80 -11.71 4.12
CA GLN A 322 24.75 -12.42 5.40
C GLN A 322 24.52 -11.43 6.54
N VAL A 323 23.48 -11.68 7.33
CA VAL A 323 23.17 -10.90 8.54
C VAL A 323 24.00 -11.40 9.71
N VAL A 324 24.74 -10.49 10.34
CA VAL A 324 25.63 -10.77 11.47
C VAL A 324 25.20 -9.91 12.66
N TRP A 325 24.80 -10.58 13.74
CA TRP A 325 24.39 -9.96 15.00
C TRP A 325 25.57 -9.85 15.98
N ASP A 326 25.71 -8.71 16.66
CA ASP A 326 26.65 -8.51 17.77
C ASP A 326 25.91 -8.05 19.05
N PRO A 327 25.87 -8.86 20.12
CA PRO A 327 26.44 -10.20 20.25
C PRO A 327 25.68 -11.25 19.43
N PRO A 328 26.33 -12.39 19.06
CA PRO A 328 25.67 -13.47 18.35
C PRO A 328 24.43 -13.99 19.10
N LEU A 329 23.33 -14.18 18.37
CA LEU A 329 22.07 -14.66 18.90
C LEU A 329 22.16 -16.11 19.42
N THR A 330 21.30 -16.42 20.39
CA THR A 330 21.16 -17.79 20.95
C THR A 330 19.78 -18.41 20.70
N GLY A 331 18.94 -17.73 19.91
CA GLY A 331 17.58 -18.11 19.50
C GLY A 331 17.22 -17.43 18.18
N ASP A 332 15.93 -17.33 17.88
CA ASP A 332 15.44 -16.67 16.65
C ASP A 332 15.83 -15.19 16.60
N ALA A 333 15.99 -14.67 15.39
CA ALA A 333 16.31 -13.26 15.19
C ALA A 333 15.13 -12.38 15.62
N PRO A 334 15.37 -11.32 16.41
CA PRO A 334 14.30 -10.43 16.85
C PRO A 334 13.80 -9.51 15.72
N ILE A 335 14.55 -9.40 14.63
CA ILE A 335 14.20 -8.66 13.42
C ILE A 335 14.39 -9.62 12.26
N GLU A 336 13.39 -9.72 11.39
CA GLU A 336 13.43 -10.54 10.18
C GLU A 336 14.06 -9.72 9.05
N VAL A 337 15.08 -10.28 8.40
CA VAL A 337 15.78 -9.63 7.29
C VAL A 337 15.87 -10.60 6.13
N SER A 338 15.41 -10.19 4.95
CA SER A 338 15.46 -11.00 3.73
C SER A 338 15.95 -10.18 2.53
N PHE A 339 16.45 -10.86 1.50
CA PHE A 339 17.00 -10.22 0.31
C PHE A 339 16.36 -10.79 -0.97
N SER A 340 16.10 -9.92 -1.95
CA SER A 340 15.65 -10.29 -3.29
C SER A 340 16.57 -9.67 -4.36
N PRO A 341 17.28 -10.47 -5.18
CA PRO A 341 17.41 -11.93 -5.06
C PRO A 341 18.15 -12.34 -3.78
N GLU A 342 18.00 -13.59 -3.33
CA GLU A 342 18.73 -14.07 -2.13
C GLU A 342 20.25 -14.12 -2.35
N LYS A 343 20.70 -14.23 -3.60
CA LYS A 343 22.09 -14.20 -4.03
C LYS A 343 22.21 -13.83 -5.50
N HIS A 344 23.39 -13.39 -5.91
CA HIS A 344 23.78 -13.33 -7.32
C HIS A 344 24.77 -14.44 -7.63
N GLU A 345 24.63 -15.11 -8.77
CA GLU A 345 25.56 -16.15 -9.24
C GLU A 345 26.42 -15.62 -10.38
N ARG A 346 27.66 -16.13 -10.49
CA ARG A 346 28.63 -15.79 -11.55
C ARG A 346 28.81 -14.27 -11.71
N VAL A 347 29.24 -13.62 -10.64
CA VAL A 347 29.28 -12.17 -10.57
C VAL A 347 30.62 -11.64 -11.01
N GLY A 348 30.61 -10.78 -12.02
CA GLY A 348 31.80 -10.18 -12.58
C GLY A 348 32.55 -9.29 -11.59
N ALA A 349 33.88 -9.42 -11.53
CA ALA A 349 34.70 -8.49 -10.74
C ALA A 349 34.71 -7.09 -11.39
N GLY A 350 34.63 -6.03 -10.58
CA GLY A 350 34.54 -4.65 -11.07
C GLY A 350 33.14 -4.20 -11.47
N THR A 351 32.10 -4.83 -10.93
CA THR A 351 30.69 -4.55 -11.28
C THR A 351 29.87 -4.12 -10.07
N TRP A 352 28.71 -3.51 -10.33
CA TRP A 352 27.68 -3.24 -9.32
C TRP A 352 26.57 -4.29 -9.46
N ILE A 353 26.09 -4.79 -8.33
CA ILE A 353 24.91 -5.66 -8.24
C ILE A 353 23.88 -5.07 -7.27
N ASP A 354 22.60 -5.33 -7.51
CA ASP A 354 21.53 -4.79 -6.69
C ASP A 354 20.80 -5.87 -5.88
N PHE A 355 20.38 -5.51 -4.67
CA PHE A 355 19.49 -6.31 -3.81
C PHE A 355 18.34 -5.43 -3.31
N THR A 356 17.15 -5.99 -3.14
CA THR A 356 16.13 -5.41 -2.26
C THR A 356 16.25 -6.07 -0.90
N GLU A 357 16.64 -5.32 0.13
CA GLU A 357 16.64 -5.77 1.53
C GLU A 357 15.29 -5.44 2.17
N SER A 358 14.57 -6.44 2.65
CA SER A 358 13.36 -6.28 3.45
C SER A 358 13.69 -6.50 4.93
N ILE A 359 13.39 -5.50 5.77
CA ILE A 359 13.59 -5.54 7.22
C ILE A 359 12.23 -5.44 7.90
N CYS A 360 11.81 -6.48 8.61
CA CYS A 360 10.53 -6.57 9.30
C CYS A 360 10.73 -6.73 10.81
N VAL A 361 9.95 -6.00 11.60
CA VAL A 361 9.85 -6.13 13.06
C VAL A 361 8.64 -7.03 13.37
N PRO A 362 8.83 -8.28 13.79
CA PRO A 362 7.72 -9.15 14.16
C PRO A 362 6.82 -8.53 15.25
N GLU A 363 5.54 -8.92 15.23
CA GLU A 363 4.62 -8.57 16.32
C GLU A 363 5.15 -9.04 17.68
N GLY A 364 4.97 -8.22 18.72
CA GLY A 364 5.49 -8.49 20.06
C GLY A 364 7.00 -8.37 20.25
N THR A 365 7.76 -7.87 19.25
CA THR A 365 9.19 -7.60 19.39
C THR A 365 9.44 -6.63 20.55
N ALA A 366 10.39 -6.98 21.42
CA ALA A 366 10.66 -6.17 22.59
C ALA A 366 11.21 -4.79 22.20
N PRO A 367 10.92 -3.75 22.98
CA PRO A 367 11.45 -2.41 22.73
C PRO A 367 12.96 -2.36 22.95
N GLY A 368 13.68 -1.64 22.09
CA GLY A 368 15.12 -1.52 22.18
C GLY A 368 15.77 -1.14 20.86
N VAL A 369 17.10 -1.04 20.88
CA VAL A 369 17.90 -0.85 19.67
C VAL A 369 18.46 -2.21 19.26
N TYR A 370 18.23 -2.57 18.01
CA TYR A 370 18.67 -3.80 17.38
C TYR A 370 19.72 -3.47 16.34
N ASP A 371 20.98 -3.70 16.69
CA ASP A 371 22.13 -3.48 15.84
C ASP A 371 22.53 -4.81 15.16
N PHE A 372 22.68 -4.78 13.84
CA PHE A 372 23.28 -5.87 13.08
C PHE A 372 24.03 -5.33 11.87
N THR A 373 24.98 -6.12 11.38
CA THR A 373 25.73 -5.80 10.16
C THR A 373 25.28 -6.75 9.05
N VAL A 374 25.00 -6.21 7.87
CA VAL A 374 24.85 -7.02 6.65
C VAL A 374 26.19 -7.08 5.94
N GLN A 375 26.76 -8.27 5.86
CA GLN A 375 28.01 -8.56 5.15
C GLN A 375 27.69 -9.11 3.77
N PHE A 376 28.23 -8.51 2.73
CA PHE A 376 28.14 -9.04 1.36
C PHE A 376 29.39 -9.86 1.07
N LEU A 377 29.22 -11.17 0.95
CA LEU A 377 30.32 -12.14 0.81
C LEU A 377 30.39 -12.66 -0.62
N GLY A 378 31.56 -12.54 -1.24
CA GLY A 378 31.89 -13.15 -2.52
C GLY A 378 32.54 -14.50 -2.31
N TYR A 379 32.00 -15.54 -2.94
CA TYR A 379 32.53 -16.89 -2.93
C TYR A 379 33.24 -17.16 -4.25
N ARG A 380 34.41 -17.80 -4.21
CA ARG A 380 35.14 -18.22 -5.42
C ARG A 380 35.91 -19.51 -5.18
N THR A 381 36.07 -20.32 -6.22
CA THR A 381 36.80 -21.59 -6.16
C THR A 381 38.20 -21.43 -6.74
N VAL A 382 39.22 -21.78 -5.95
CA VAL A 382 40.63 -21.76 -6.35
C VAL A 382 41.26 -23.10 -6.01
N ASP A 383 41.78 -23.82 -7.02
CA ASP A 383 42.41 -25.14 -6.83
C ASP A 383 41.54 -26.14 -6.03
N ASP A 384 40.24 -26.22 -6.35
CA ASP A 384 39.22 -27.01 -5.63
C ASP A 384 38.94 -26.59 -4.17
N GLU A 385 39.44 -25.42 -3.71
CA GLU A 385 39.12 -24.83 -2.41
C GLU A 385 38.21 -23.60 -2.55
N VAL A 386 37.18 -23.51 -1.71
CA VAL A 386 36.29 -22.34 -1.64
C VAL A 386 36.94 -21.25 -0.81
N VAL A 387 37.15 -20.08 -1.41
CA VAL A 387 37.61 -18.84 -0.78
C VAL A 387 36.41 -17.92 -0.62
N VAL A 388 36.31 -17.27 0.54
CA VAL A 388 35.25 -16.30 0.86
C VAL A 388 35.90 -14.95 1.13
N ASP A 389 35.52 -13.96 0.34
CA ASP A 389 36.00 -12.58 0.45
C ASP A 389 34.86 -11.67 0.92
N LEU A 390 35.13 -10.82 1.90
CA LEU A 390 34.20 -9.78 2.35
C LEU A 390 34.25 -8.61 1.37
N LEU A 391 33.17 -8.36 0.63
CA LEU A 391 33.12 -7.33 -0.42
C LEU A 391 32.68 -5.97 0.13
N ALA A 392 31.66 -5.98 0.99
CA ALA A 392 31.11 -4.80 1.62
C ALA A 392 30.43 -5.13 2.95
N GLU A 393 30.30 -4.11 3.80
CA GLU A 393 29.55 -4.17 5.05
C GLU A 393 28.59 -2.99 5.12
N GLN A 394 27.39 -3.25 5.64
CA GLN A 394 26.40 -2.24 5.95
C GLN A 394 26.02 -2.35 7.41
N ASP A 395 26.03 -1.21 8.11
CA ASP A 395 25.58 -1.12 9.49
C ASP A 395 24.08 -0.83 9.52
N VAL A 396 23.32 -1.62 10.27
CA VAL A 396 21.87 -1.46 10.43
C VAL A 396 21.54 -1.34 11.92
N ALA A 397 20.83 -0.27 12.28
CA ALA A 397 20.30 -0.04 13.61
C ALA A 397 18.79 0.23 13.52
N ILE A 398 18.00 -0.68 14.08
CA ILE A 398 16.55 -0.55 14.19
C ILE A 398 16.18 -0.20 15.63
N THR A 399 15.57 0.96 15.84
CA THR A 399 14.97 1.31 17.13
C THR A 399 13.51 0.87 17.14
N VAL A 400 13.19 -0.07 18.03
CA VAL A 400 11.83 -0.57 18.28
C VAL A 400 11.26 0.09 19.54
N PHE A 401 10.09 0.72 19.41
CA PHE A 401 9.39 1.37 20.53
C PHE A 401 8.41 0.43 21.24
N ASP A 402 8.04 0.78 22.48
CA ASP A 402 7.20 -0.01 23.38
C ASP A 402 5.73 0.34 23.39
N SER A 403 5.39 1.47 22.78
CA SER A 403 4.02 1.93 22.63
C SER A 403 3.91 2.87 21.45
N PHE A 404 2.76 2.83 20.79
CA PHE A 404 2.36 3.84 19.82
C PHE A 404 1.92 5.10 20.55
N ASP A 405 2.14 6.26 19.92
CA ASP A 405 1.59 7.52 20.42
C ASP A 405 0.06 7.53 20.27
N TRP A 406 -0.45 6.97 19.17
CA TRP A 406 -1.89 6.84 18.91
C TRP A 406 -2.26 5.55 18.19
N ILE A 407 -3.38 4.96 18.58
CA ILE A 407 -4.07 3.91 17.84
C ILE A 407 -5.46 4.40 17.42
N THR A 408 -5.74 4.34 16.13
CA THR A 408 -7.09 4.56 15.57
C THR A 408 -7.70 3.21 15.21
N MET A 409 -8.76 2.84 15.93
CA MET A 409 -9.62 1.70 15.67
C MET A 409 -10.79 2.14 14.81
N VAL A 410 -11.09 1.42 13.75
CA VAL A 410 -12.30 1.66 12.93
C VAL A 410 -13.12 0.38 12.92
N TYR A 411 -14.32 0.45 13.48
CA TYR A 411 -15.30 -0.64 13.46
C TYR A 411 -16.26 -0.38 12.30
N MET A 412 -16.02 -1.04 11.18
CA MET A 412 -16.67 -0.79 9.90
C MET A 412 -17.73 -1.86 9.63
N ALA A 413 -18.95 -1.58 10.05
CA ALA A 413 -20.11 -2.46 9.87
C ALA A 413 -20.75 -2.20 8.51
N GLY A 414 -20.19 -2.82 7.48
CA GLY A 414 -20.56 -2.66 6.08
C GLY A 414 -21.55 -3.71 5.55
N ASP A 415 -21.94 -4.72 6.33
CA ASP A 415 -22.96 -5.71 5.94
C ASP A 415 -24.39 -5.13 5.91
N ASN A 416 -24.57 -4.14 5.05
CA ASN A 416 -25.81 -3.48 4.70
C ASN A 416 -25.62 -2.72 3.37
N ASN A 417 -26.48 -1.75 3.07
CA ASN A 417 -26.37 -1.00 1.81
C ASN A 417 -25.18 -0.02 1.75
N LEU A 418 -24.39 0.12 2.81
CA LEU A 418 -23.14 0.87 2.81
C LEU A 418 -21.93 0.04 2.36
N GLY A 419 -22.00 -1.29 2.27
CA GLY A 419 -20.86 -2.14 1.88
C GLY A 419 -20.16 -1.68 0.60
N SER A 420 -20.90 -1.16 -0.38
CA SER A 420 -20.30 -0.59 -1.61
C SER A 420 -19.36 0.62 -1.41
N ALA A 421 -19.38 1.25 -0.24
CA ALA A 421 -18.50 2.37 0.14
C ALA A 421 -17.28 1.92 0.96
N SER A 422 -17.25 0.69 1.50
CA SER A 422 -16.14 0.16 2.30
C SER A 422 -14.81 0.28 1.53
N ASP A 423 -14.80 -0.11 0.26
CA ASP A 423 -13.65 -0.06 -0.64
C ASP A 423 -13.10 1.37 -0.80
N ASP A 424 -13.97 2.37 -0.98
CA ASP A 424 -13.57 3.77 -1.13
C ASP A 424 -12.97 4.31 0.18
N VAL A 425 -13.54 3.92 1.33
CA VAL A 425 -13.04 4.29 2.67
C VAL A 425 -11.68 3.63 2.96
N LEU A 426 -11.55 2.33 2.69
CA LEU A 426 -10.30 1.59 2.85
C LEU A 426 -9.22 2.10 1.89
N HIS A 427 -9.60 2.49 0.68
CA HIS A 427 -8.68 3.13 -0.26
C HIS A 427 -8.19 4.47 0.29
N ALA A 428 -9.07 5.34 0.79
CA ALA A 428 -8.68 6.61 1.39
C ALA A 428 -7.76 6.41 2.61
N MET A 429 -8.01 5.42 3.47
CA MET A 429 -7.10 5.05 4.55
C MET A 429 -5.74 4.56 4.02
N SER A 430 -5.75 3.75 2.96
CA SER A 430 -4.52 3.23 2.34
C SER A 430 -3.61 4.34 1.85
N GLU A 431 -4.18 5.44 1.32
CA GLU A 431 -3.44 6.59 0.79
C GLU A 431 -2.91 7.55 1.88
N ALA A 432 -3.42 7.48 3.12
CA ALA A 432 -2.99 8.37 4.17
C ALA A 432 -1.49 8.22 4.48
N THR A 433 -0.83 9.30 4.90
CA THR A 433 0.58 9.24 5.31
C THR A 433 0.73 8.25 6.47
N TYR A 434 1.75 7.40 6.38
CA TYR A 434 2.03 6.37 7.38
C TYR A 434 3.35 6.70 8.09
N TYR A 435 3.28 7.01 9.39
CA TYR A 435 4.45 7.20 10.25
C TYR A 435 4.35 6.21 11.42
N GLY A 436 5.48 5.60 11.78
CA GLY A 436 5.55 4.57 12.82
C GLY A 436 4.85 4.84 14.16
N PRO A 437 4.85 6.07 14.74
CA PRO A 437 4.22 6.30 16.05
C PRO A 437 2.70 6.21 16.06
N THR A 438 2.05 6.09 14.89
CA THR A 438 0.59 5.94 14.81
C THR A 438 0.24 4.61 14.14
N ARG A 439 -0.89 4.02 14.55
CA ARG A 439 -1.41 2.80 13.96
C ARG A 439 -2.89 2.96 13.65
N THR A 440 -3.31 2.45 12.50
CA THR A 440 -4.75 2.31 12.17
C THR A 440 -5.07 0.84 12.00
N VAL A 441 -6.09 0.39 12.73
CA VAL A 441 -6.62 -0.98 12.69
C VAL A 441 -8.11 -0.90 12.41
N VAL A 442 -8.59 -1.69 11.46
CA VAL A 442 -9.97 -1.73 11.01
C VAL A 442 -10.50 -3.13 11.23
N LEU A 443 -11.64 -3.28 11.91
CA LEU A 443 -12.47 -4.47 11.78
C LEU A 443 -13.51 -4.16 10.70
N LEU A 444 -13.37 -4.83 9.56
CA LEU A 444 -14.31 -4.79 8.45
C LEU A 444 -15.23 -5.98 8.54
N ASP A 445 -16.51 -5.75 8.30
CA ASP A 445 -17.48 -6.73 7.86
C ASP A 445 -18.20 -6.13 6.65
N ASP A 446 -18.15 -6.77 5.49
CA ASP A 446 -18.70 -6.23 4.24
C ASP A 446 -19.97 -7.03 3.87
N SER A 447 -20.53 -6.79 2.70
CA SER A 447 -21.87 -7.26 2.32
C SER A 447 -21.99 -8.76 2.01
N GLU A 448 -20.90 -9.54 2.06
CA GLU A 448 -20.88 -10.97 1.76
C GLU A 448 -20.54 -11.83 2.98
N LYS A 449 -21.37 -12.84 3.26
CA LYS A 449 -21.07 -13.82 4.30
C LYS A 449 -19.67 -14.46 4.19
N GLY A 450 -18.87 -14.32 5.24
CA GLY A 450 -17.53 -14.83 5.45
C GLY A 450 -16.44 -13.88 4.99
N ASP A 451 -16.72 -12.57 4.91
CA ASP A 451 -15.79 -11.54 4.43
C ASP A 451 -15.22 -10.64 5.53
N SER A 452 -15.60 -10.86 6.80
CA SER A 452 -15.05 -10.07 7.89
C SER A 452 -13.52 -10.22 7.95
N ALA A 453 -12.84 -9.10 8.18
CA ALA A 453 -11.39 -9.05 8.22
C ALA A 453 -10.90 -7.98 9.20
N ILE A 454 -9.82 -8.29 9.93
CA ILE A 454 -9.03 -7.26 10.60
C ILE A 454 -7.96 -6.78 9.62
N LEU A 455 -7.96 -5.49 9.33
CA LEU A 455 -7.02 -4.82 8.44
C LEU A 455 -6.17 -3.83 9.20
N GLN A 456 -4.87 -3.81 8.92
CA GLN A 456 -3.91 -2.87 9.46
C GLN A 456 -3.38 -1.98 8.35
N LYS A 457 -3.33 -0.67 8.59
CA LYS A 457 -2.63 0.23 7.68
C LYS A 457 -1.11 0.01 7.77
N THR A 458 -0.50 -0.18 6.62
CA THR A 458 0.95 -0.29 6.42
C THR A 458 1.44 0.74 5.41
N PHE A 459 2.76 0.83 5.21
CA PHE A 459 3.36 1.68 4.20
C PHE A 459 2.89 1.34 2.76
N VAL A 460 2.55 0.08 2.49
CA VAL A 460 2.13 -0.40 1.16
C VAL A 460 0.61 -0.48 0.99
N GLY A 461 -0.16 -0.03 1.97
CA GLY A 461 -1.63 -0.04 1.97
C GLY A 461 -2.25 -0.81 3.15
N MET A 462 -3.51 -1.21 3.03
CA MET A 462 -4.21 -2.02 4.04
C MET A 462 -3.81 -3.49 3.90
N ARG A 463 -3.45 -4.14 5.00
CA ARG A 463 -3.06 -5.56 5.04
C ARG A 463 -3.91 -6.31 6.05
N SER A 464 -4.37 -7.51 5.69
CA SER A 464 -5.08 -8.38 6.64
C SER A 464 -4.13 -8.91 7.73
N VAL A 465 -4.64 -8.90 8.96
CA VAL A 465 -4.01 -9.45 10.16
C VAL A 465 -4.84 -10.64 10.63
N ASP A 466 -4.15 -11.74 10.93
CA ASP A 466 -4.77 -12.92 11.54
C ASP A 466 -4.95 -12.66 13.03
N ASP A 467 -6.19 -12.70 13.49
CA ASP A 467 -6.55 -12.51 14.89
C ASP A 467 -6.60 -13.82 15.68
N GLU A 468 -6.24 -14.95 15.05
CA GLU A 468 -6.27 -16.31 15.60
C GLU A 468 -7.65 -16.68 16.17
N GLY A 469 -8.72 -16.12 15.59
CA GLY A 469 -10.09 -16.35 16.03
C GLY A 469 -10.49 -15.63 17.31
N ALA A 470 -9.76 -14.58 17.70
CA ALA A 470 -10.03 -13.80 18.91
C ALA A 470 -11.27 -12.91 18.78
N VAL A 471 -11.51 -12.34 17.60
CA VAL A 471 -12.63 -11.44 17.28
C VAL A 471 -13.50 -12.08 16.20
N ILE A 472 -12.89 -12.51 15.09
CA ILE A 472 -13.58 -13.12 13.94
C ILE A 472 -13.56 -14.64 14.13
N PRO A 473 -14.71 -15.31 14.30
CA PRO A 473 -14.71 -16.76 14.51
C PRO A 473 -14.16 -17.52 13.28
N GLU A 474 -13.03 -18.23 13.43
CA GLU A 474 -12.32 -18.97 12.34
C GLU A 474 -13.23 -19.84 11.45
N LYS A 475 -14.31 -20.37 12.04
CA LYS A 475 -15.21 -21.29 11.37
C LYS A 475 -16.21 -20.59 10.45
N SER A 476 -16.68 -19.40 10.82
CA SER A 476 -17.58 -18.61 9.97
C SER A 476 -16.78 -17.69 9.05
N GLY A 477 -15.66 -17.12 9.53
CA GLY A 477 -15.05 -15.96 8.91
C GLY A 477 -15.96 -14.73 8.95
N GLU A 478 -16.95 -14.75 9.85
CA GLU A 478 -18.01 -13.73 9.96
C GLU A 478 -18.12 -13.28 11.41
N ALA A 479 -17.96 -11.99 11.67
CA ALA A 479 -18.19 -11.34 12.95
C ALA A 479 -19.54 -10.64 12.95
N ASN A 480 -20.40 -10.92 13.95
CA ASN A 480 -21.68 -10.22 14.09
C ASN A 480 -21.40 -8.79 14.57
N MET A 481 -21.56 -7.80 13.68
CA MET A 481 -21.22 -6.42 14.02
C MET A 481 -22.21 -5.75 14.97
N GLY A 482 -23.41 -6.32 15.12
CA GLY A 482 -24.44 -5.92 16.08
C GLY A 482 -24.25 -6.50 17.50
N ASP A 483 -23.36 -7.48 17.70
CA ASP A 483 -23.12 -8.10 19.01
C ASP A 483 -22.16 -7.22 19.86
N PRO A 484 -22.56 -6.76 21.07
CA PRO A 484 -21.66 -6.01 21.95
C PRO A 484 -20.35 -6.73 22.28
N ALA A 485 -20.35 -8.08 22.29
CA ALA A 485 -19.14 -8.85 22.54
C ALA A 485 -18.11 -8.69 21.42
N THR A 486 -18.54 -8.59 20.15
CA THR A 486 -17.63 -8.36 19.01
C THR A 486 -16.89 -7.04 19.16
N LEU A 487 -17.60 -5.96 19.51
CA LEU A 487 -17.00 -4.65 19.74
C LEU A 487 -16.05 -4.66 20.95
N GLU A 488 -16.45 -5.28 22.06
CA GLU A 488 -15.59 -5.44 23.25
C GLU A 488 -14.31 -6.21 22.91
N ASP A 489 -14.44 -7.36 22.27
CA ASP A 489 -13.33 -8.25 21.89
C ASP A 489 -12.38 -7.54 20.90
N PHE A 490 -12.92 -6.78 19.94
CA PHE A 490 -12.10 -5.98 19.02
C PHE A 490 -11.26 -4.93 19.75
N ILE A 491 -11.87 -4.12 20.62
CA ILE A 491 -11.14 -3.10 21.39
C ILE A 491 -10.09 -3.77 22.27
N ALA A 492 -10.46 -4.84 22.99
CA ALA A 492 -9.54 -5.57 23.86
C ALA A 492 -8.36 -6.18 23.08
N TRP A 493 -8.63 -6.78 21.91
CA TRP A 493 -7.61 -7.35 21.04
C TRP A 493 -6.66 -6.27 20.51
N VAL A 494 -7.17 -5.13 20.06
CA VAL A 494 -6.33 -4.01 19.60
C VAL A 494 -5.45 -3.48 20.74
N LYS A 495 -6.00 -3.24 21.94
CA LYS A 495 -5.21 -2.77 23.09
C LYS A 495 -4.12 -3.77 23.50
N ALA A 496 -4.37 -5.07 23.36
CA ALA A 496 -3.42 -6.12 23.68
C ALA A 496 -2.26 -6.22 22.67
N ASN A 497 -2.55 -6.07 21.37
CA ASN A 497 -1.55 -6.20 20.30
C ASN A 497 -0.84 -4.88 19.99
N TYR A 498 -1.51 -3.74 20.19
CA TYR A 498 -0.98 -2.41 19.93
C TYR A 498 -1.09 -1.51 21.18
N PRO A 499 -0.13 -1.64 22.12
CA PRO A 499 -0.11 -0.81 23.32
C PRO A 499 0.07 0.67 23.00
N SER A 500 -0.78 1.51 23.60
CA SER A 500 -0.71 2.96 23.52
C SER A 500 -1.34 3.57 24.79
N THR A 501 -1.12 4.86 25.00
CA THR A 501 -1.90 5.64 25.96
C THR A 501 -3.05 6.40 25.31
N ASN A 502 -3.12 6.45 23.97
CA ASN A 502 -4.14 7.19 23.25
C ASN A 502 -4.85 6.29 22.22
N TYR A 503 -6.13 6.02 22.48
CA TYR A 503 -7.00 5.22 21.63
C TYR A 503 -8.16 6.05 21.11
N ALA A 504 -8.32 6.10 19.78
CA ALA A 504 -9.52 6.60 19.12
C ALA A 504 -10.29 5.41 18.55
N LEU A 505 -11.56 5.26 18.90
CA LEU A 505 -12.48 4.31 18.29
C LEU A 505 -13.41 5.08 17.36
N VAL A 506 -13.54 4.66 16.11
CA VAL A 506 -14.50 5.20 15.14
C VAL A 506 -15.48 4.10 14.77
N LEU A 507 -16.76 4.34 14.98
CA LEU A 507 -17.86 3.46 14.60
C LEU A 507 -18.43 3.97 13.27
N TRP A 508 -18.25 3.18 12.20
CA TRP A 508 -18.67 3.52 10.85
C TRP A 508 -19.87 2.64 10.46
N ASP A 509 -21.01 3.28 10.21
CA ASP A 509 -22.24 2.67 9.69
C ASP A 509 -23.33 3.76 9.46
N HIS A 510 -24.57 3.35 9.19
CA HIS A 510 -25.76 4.12 9.50
C HIS A 510 -25.83 4.54 10.97
N GLY A 511 -26.62 5.57 11.23
CA GLY A 511 -26.97 5.97 12.59
C GLY A 511 -28.38 6.56 12.64
N LYS A 512 -28.99 6.46 13.82
CA LYS A 512 -30.31 7.03 14.11
C LYS A 512 -30.38 7.70 15.48
N GLY A 513 -29.23 8.13 15.99
CA GLY A 513 -29.07 8.76 17.30
C GLY A 513 -29.42 7.79 18.42
N TRP A 514 -30.41 8.16 19.25
CA TRP A 514 -30.81 7.36 20.40
C TRP A 514 -31.53 6.04 20.08
N ARG A 515 -32.05 5.89 18.85
CA ARG A 515 -32.87 4.74 18.47
C ARG A 515 -32.03 3.47 18.45
N SER A 516 -32.56 2.40 19.03
CA SER A 516 -31.88 1.10 19.13
C SER A 516 -31.90 0.28 17.84
N CYS A 517 -31.89 0.92 16.66
CA CYS A 517 -31.90 0.21 15.37
C CYS A 517 -31.09 0.95 14.31
N ASN A 518 -30.54 0.20 13.35
CA ASN A 518 -29.73 0.68 12.23
C ASN A 518 -28.46 1.43 12.66
N PHE A 519 -27.79 0.95 13.71
CA PHE A 519 -26.44 1.38 14.09
C PHE A 519 -25.56 0.13 14.25
N CYS A 520 -24.43 0.10 13.54
CA CYS A 520 -23.65 -1.12 13.30
C CYS A 520 -24.54 -2.30 12.87
N LEU A 521 -25.37 -2.07 11.85
CA LEU A 521 -26.31 -3.03 11.28
C LEU A 521 -25.58 -4.12 10.51
N ASP A 522 -25.84 -5.35 10.91
CA ASP A 522 -25.40 -6.59 10.27
C ASP A 522 -26.62 -7.29 9.66
N SER A 523 -26.72 -7.24 8.33
CA SER A 523 -27.89 -7.74 7.60
C SER A 523 -27.92 -9.27 7.52
N THR A 524 -26.75 -9.92 7.51
CA THR A 524 -26.62 -11.37 7.41
C THR A 524 -27.03 -12.05 8.72
N ASP A 525 -26.66 -11.49 9.86
CA ASP A 525 -27.07 -11.97 11.17
C ASP A 525 -28.41 -11.38 11.64
N GLY A 526 -28.82 -10.25 11.07
CA GLY A 526 -30.08 -9.58 11.36
C GLY A 526 -30.06 -8.89 12.72
N ASP A 527 -28.94 -8.25 13.03
CA ASP A 527 -28.61 -7.66 14.32
C ASP A 527 -28.08 -6.23 14.17
N SER A 528 -28.16 -5.42 15.22
CA SER A 528 -27.61 -4.06 15.25
C SER A 528 -27.38 -3.62 16.68
N LEU A 529 -26.33 -2.85 16.94
CA LEU A 529 -26.05 -2.35 18.29
C LEU A 529 -27.13 -1.37 18.76
N SER A 530 -27.75 -1.66 19.91
CA SER A 530 -28.48 -0.65 20.68
C SER A 530 -27.51 0.25 21.47
N LEU A 531 -27.97 1.44 21.89
CA LEU A 531 -27.18 2.30 22.78
C LEU A 531 -26.76 1.59 24.08
N ARG A 532 -27.62 0.74 24.62
CA ARG A 532 -27.31 -0.02 25.82
C ARG A 532 -26.22 -1.06 25.58
N GLU A 533 -26.21 -1.70 24.41
CA GLU A 533 -25.17 -2.65 24.00
C GLU A 533 -23.86 -1.94 23.72
N LEU A 534 -23.88 -0.76 23.09
CA LEU A 534 -22.73 0.11 22.98
C LEU A 534 -22.13 0.44 24.35
N GLY A 535 -22.97 0.87 25.31
CA GLY A 535 -22.53 1.13 26.68
C GLY A 535 -21.96 -0.12 27.37
N GLN A 536 -22.52 -1.31 27.13
CA GLN A 536 -22.00 -2.58 27.66
C GLN A 536 -20.64 -2.96 27.09
N ALA A 537 -20.46 -2.84 25.77
CA ALA A 537 -19.20 -3.13 25.11
C ALA A 537 -18.08 -2.21 25.61
N LEU A 538 -18.38 -0.91 25.74
CA LEU A 538 -17.42 0.08 26.24
C LEU A 538 -17.14 -0.08 27.74
N ASP A 539 -18.12 -0.46 28.57
CA ASP A 539 -17.90 -0.82 29.98
C ASP A 539 -16.90 -1.98 30.10
N GLY A 540 -17.11 -3.06 29.33
CA GLY A 540 -16.21 -4.22 29.31
C GLY A 540 -14.80 -3.84 28.85
N ALA A 541 -14.69 -3.17 27.70
CA ALA A 541 -13.42 -2.79 27.08
C ALA A 541 -12.59 -1.80 27.90
N THR A 542 -13.23 -0.95 28.72
CA THR A 542 -12.57 0.06 29.55
C THR A 542 -12.49 -0.31 31.03
N SER A 543 -12.85 -1.56 31.38
CA SER A 543 -12.89 -2.04 32.77
C SER A 543 -13.75 -1.16 33.68
N GLY A 544 -14.91 -0.73 33.19
CA GLY A 544 -15.84 0.17 33.86
C GLY A 544 -15.31 1.60 34.01
N GLY A 545 -14.70 2.12 32.93
CA GLY A 545 -14.18 3.50 32.89
C GLY A 545 -12.83 3.70 33.58
N ALA A 546 -12.16 2.63 34.00
CA ALA A 546 -10.83 2.72 34.62
C ALA A 546 -9.70 2.98 33.59
N ASP A 547 -9.95 2.64 32.33
CA ASP A 547 -9.00 2.70 31.23
C ASP A 547 -9.69 3.26 29.97
N LEU A 548 -10.02 4.56 30.06
CA LEU A 548 -10.82 5.31 29.08
C LEU A 548 -10.20 5.30 27.69
N LEU A 549 -11.06 5.29 26.67
CA LEU A 549 -10.69 5.68 25.32
C LEU A 549 -10.51 7.20 25.26
N GLN A 550 -9.56 7.69 24.47
CA GLN A 550 -9.34 9.13 24.34
C GLN A 550 -10.41 9.75 23.45
N ILE A 551 -10.87 9.04 22.41
CA ILE A 551 -11.92 9.49 21.51
C ILE A 551 -12.85 8.33 21.15
N VAL A 552 -14.16 8.56 21.20
CA VAL A 552 -15.16 7.75 20.49
C VAL A 552 -15.79 8.61 19.40
N GLY A 553 -15.57 8.22 18.15
CA GLY A 553 -16.06 8.86 16.95
C GLY A 553 -17.22 8.08 16.35
N PHE A 554 -18.21 8.80 15.85
CA PHE A 554 -19.35 8.25 15.13
C PHE A 554 -19.33 8.77 13.70
N ASP A 555 -18.80 7.97 12.78
CA ASP A 555 -18.96 8.16 11.34
C ASP A 555 -20.31 7.54 10.94
N ALA A 556 -21.36 8.07 11.57
CA ALA A 556 -22.74 7.61 11.48
C ALA A 556 -23.71 8.78 11.71
N CYS A 557 -24.86 8.72 11.05
CA CYS A 557 -25.87 9.79 11.05
C CYS A 557 -26.46 10.05 12.44
N LEU A 558 -26.70 11.33 12.78
CA LEU A 558 -27.47 11.75 13.96
C LEU A 558 -26.88 11.32 15.32
N MET A 559 -25.62 10.90 15.40
CA MET A 559 -25.05 10.37 16.64
C MET A 559 -24.59 11.45 17.64
N GLN A 560 -24.60 12.74 17.28
CA GLN A 560 -24.41 13.88 18.20
C GLN A 560 -25.65 14.20 19.02
N MET A 561 -26.13 13.23 19.80
CA MET A 561 -27.22 13.49 20.73
C MET A 561 -26.74 13.41 22.16
N LEU A 562 -27.31 14.24 23.03
CA LEU A 562 -27.04 14.18 24.47
C LEU A 562 -27.31 12.78 25.03
N GLU A 563 -28.32 12.09 24.52
CA GLU A 563 -28.65 10.71 24.85
C GLU A 563 -27.50 9.74 24.56
N VAL A 564 -26.82 9.91 23.42
CA VAL A 564 -25.69 9.08 23.01
C VAL A 564 -24.47 9.39 23.86
N ASP A 565 -24.14 10.68 24.00
CA ASP A 565 -23.00 11.11 24.81
C ASP A 565 -23.15 10.69 26.28
N TYR A 566 -24.36 10.79 26.84
CA TYR A 566 -24.66 10.35 28.21
C TYR A 566 -24.44 8.85 28.40
N GLN A 567 -24.74 8.04 27.38
CA GLN A 567 -24.56 6.59 27.45
C GLN A 567 -23.08 6.18 27.52
N ILE A 568 -22.18 6.99 26.97
CA ILE A 568 -20.75 6.66 26.83
C ILE A 568 -19.80 7.51 27.69
N MET A 569 -20.33 8.50 28.43
CA MET A 569 -19.53 9.52 29.12
C MET A 569 -18.51 8.97 30.14
N ASP A 570 -18.74 7.77 30.66
CA ASP A 570 -17.87 7.11 31.63
C ASP A 570 -16.75 6.27 30.97
N TYR A 571 -16.73 6.15 29.64
CA TYR A 571 -15.84 5.23 28.92
C TYR A 571 -14.89 5.92 27.93
N ALA A 572 -15.09 7.21 27.67
CA ALA A 572 -14.21 7.99 26.81
C ALA A 572 -14.01 9.43 27.30
N GLU A 573 -12.90 10.06 26.92
CA GLU A 573 -12.63 11.48 27.25
C GLU A 573 -13.37 12.44 26.31
N TYR A 574 -13.37 12.15 25.01
CA TYR A 574 -14.03 12.97 24.00
C TYR A 574 -14.92 12.14 23.09
N ALA A 575 -16.00 12.75 22.61
CA ALA A 575 -16.84 12.19 21.55
C ALA A 575 -16.85 13.09 20.32
N VAL A 576 -16.85 12.50 19.13
CA VAL A 576 -16.95 13.20 17.83
C VAL A 576 -18.07 12.59 16.99
N GLY A 577 -18.88 13.42 16.36
CA GLY A 577 -19.96 12.95 15.48
C GLY A 577 -20.72 14.10 14.83
N SER A 578 -21.78 13.77 14.09
CA SER A 578 -22.67 14.72 13.41
C SER A 578 -24.05 14.80 14.08
N GLU A 579 -24.59 16.02 14.19
CA GLU A 579 -26.01 16.24 14.58
C GLU A 579 -26.94 15.87 13.42
N GLU A 580 -26.42 15.96 12.19
CA GLU A 580 -27.09 15.70 10.92
C GLU A 580 -26.68 14.34 10.33
N VAL A 581 -27.29 13.95 9.22
CA VAL A 581 -26.81 12.86 8.37
C VAL A 581 -25.39 13.14 7.84
N ILE A 582 -24.64 12.07 7.62
CA ILE A 582 -23.29 12.12 7.06
C ILE A 582 -23.35 11.68 5.58
N PRO A 583 -22.73 12.42 4.65
CA PRO A 583 -22.68 12.02 3.25
C PRO A 583 -21.75 10.82 3.06
N VAL A 584 -22.13 9.89 2.17
CA VAL A 584 -21.27 8.79 1.73
C VAL A 584 -20.07 9.38 0.94
N PRO A 585 -18.82 8.97 1.19
CA PRO A 585 -18.39 7.76 1.93
C PRO A 585 -18.18 7.92 3.45
N GLY A 586 -18.47 9.07 4.04
CA GLY A 586 -18.24 9.35 5.46
C GLY A 586 -17.12 10.34 5.69
N TRP A 587 -16.31 10.12 6.74
CA TRP A 587 -15.22 11.00 7.11
C TRP A 587 -14.05 10.97 6.11
N PRO A 588 -13.31 12.08 5.94
CA PRO A 588 -12.15 12.13 5.05
C PRO A 588 -10.91 11.47 5.68
N TYR A 589 -10.92 10.14 5.79
CA TYR A 589 -9.89 9.37 6.51
C TYR A 589 -8.46 9.64 6.06
N CYS A 590 -8.20 9.88 4.76
CA CYS A 590 -6.84 10.24 4.33
C CYS A 590 -6.32 11.47 5.07
N SER A 591 -7.08 12.57 5.08
CA SER A 591 -6.61 13.84 5.63
C SER A 591 -6.57 13.82 7.16
N ILE A 592 -7.51 13.12 7.81
CA ILE A 592 -7.53 12.94 9.26
C ILE A 592 -6.32 12.13 9.73
N LEU A 593 -6.11 10.94 9.14
CA LEU A 593 -5.02 10.05 9.54
C LEU A 593 -3.65 10.64 9.18
N SER A 594 -3.53 11.32 8.04
CA SER A 594 -2.29 12.03 7.67
C SER A 594 -1.99 13.17 8.64
N GLY A 595 -3.00 13.95 9.04
CA GLY A 595 -2.81 15.03 10.01
C GLY A 595 -2.39 14.53 11.39
N LEU A 596 -2.90 13.36 11.82
CA LEU A 596 -2.43 12.69 13.04
C LEU A 596 -0.97 12.20 12.88
N ALA A 597 -0.67 11.54 11.77
CA ALA A 597 0.66 11.00 11.52
C ALA A 597 1.72 12.11 11.42
N ASP A 598 1.38 13.28 10.88
CA ASP A 598 2.24 14.46 10.81
C ASP A 598 2.51 15.11 12.19
N ASN A 599 1.64 14.88 13.17
CA ASN A 599 1.76 15.41 14.54
C ASN A 599 1.30 14.39 15.59
N PRO A 600 2.03 13.28 15.78
CA PRO A 600 1.60 12.17 16.62
C PRO A 600 1.52 12.54 18.11
N GLY A 601 2.21 13.61 18.53
CA GLY A 601 2.14 14.13 19.89
C GLY A 601 0.92 15.01 20.20
N MET A 602 -0.09 15.07 19.31
CA MET A 602 -1.29 15.87 19.55
C MET A 602 -2.14 15.34 20.71
N SER A 603 -2.78 16.26 21.44
CA SER A 603 -3.70 15.89 22.51
C SER A 603 -5.00 15.31 21.95
N ALA A 604 -5.77 14.58 22.76
CA ALA A 604 -7.06 14.05 22.34
C ALA A 604 -8.04 15.15 21.90
N ALA A 605 -8.07 16.28 22.60
CA ALA A 605 -8.87 17.45 22.22
C ALA A 605 -8.45 18.04 20.86
N ASP A 606 -7.13 18.15 20.62
CA ASP A 606 -6.61 18.64 19.34
C ASP A 606 -6.92 17.66 18.21
N PHE A 607 -6.85 16.35 18.46
CA PHE A 607 -7.19 15.34 17.46
C PHE A 607 -8.68 15.32 17.13
N ALA A 608 -9.54 15.40 18.14
CA ALA A 608 -11.00 15.52 17.96
C ALA A 608 -11.37 16.80 17.18
N THR A 609 -10.67 17.91 17.45
CA THR A 609 -10.81 19.16 16.69
C THR A 609 -10.35 19.00 15.25
N LEU A 610 -9.22 18.33 15.02
CA LEU A 610 -8.71 18.04 13.68
C LEU A 610 -9.70 17.23 12.85
N MET A 611 -10.36 16.22 13.44
CA MET A 611 -11.40 15.44 12.76
C MET A 611 -12.52 16.35 12.23
N CYS A 612 -13.01 17.26 13.07
CA CYS A 612 -14.03 18.23 12.70
C CYS A 612 -13.54 19.19 11.62
N ASP A 613 -12.33 19.73 11.76
CA ASP A 613 -11.73 20.63 10.77
C ASP A 613 -11.61 19.96 9.39
N LYS A 614 -11.09 18.73 9.34
CA LYS A 614 -10.92 17.99 8.08
C LYS A 614 -12.25 17.63 7.46
N TYR A 615 -13.25 17.28 8.26
CA TYR A 615 -14.60 17.06 7.77
C TYR A 615 -15.22 18.33 7.19
N ALA A 616 -15.09 19.48 7.87
CA ALA A 616 -15.55 20.76 7.32
C ALA A 616 -14.79 21.17 6.05
N GLU A 617 -13.47 21.00 6.00
CA GLU A 617 -12.67 21.26 4.80
C GLU A 617 -13.17 20.43 3.61
N ALA A 618 -13.39 19.13 3.82
CA ALA A 618 -13.89 18.22 2.78
C ALA A 618 -15.30 18.59 2.31
N ASN A 619 -16.13 19.13 3.20
CA ASN A 619 -17.53 19.43 2.91
C ASN A 619 -17.82 20.92 2.62
N SER A 620 -16.85 21.84 2.71
CA SER A 620 -17.10 23.29 2.58
C SER A 620 -16.98 23.86 1.16
N GLY A 621 -16.55 23.04 0.18
CA GLY A 621 -16.71 23.34 -1.26
C GLY A 621 -15.90 24.50 -1.83
N GLU A 622 -14.65 24.76 -1.39
CA GLU A 622 -13.82 25.79 -2.04
C GLU A 622 -13.33 25.43 -3.46
N GLU A 623 -13.32 24.14 -3.88
CA GLU A 623 -12.75 23.75 -5.18
C GLU A 623 -13.75 23.40 -6.32
N GLU A 624 -15.04 23.12 -6.08
CA GLU A 624 -16.03 22.93 -7.16
C GLU A 624 -17.38 23.60 -6.88
N ALA A 625 -17.48 24.86 -7.30
CA ALA A 625 -18.63 25.76 -7.10
C ALA A 625 -19.91 25.41 -7.91
N GLU A 626 -20.25 24.15 -8.14
CA GLU A 626 -21.47 23.79 -8.92
C GLU A 626 -22.41 22.72 -8.31
N VAL A 627 -22.23 22.27 -7.06
CA VAL A 627 -23.18 21.32 -6.44
C VAL A 627 -23.74 21.90 -5.12
N GLU A 628 -25.07 22.07 -5.06
CA GLU A 628 -25.85 22.49 -3.86
C GLU A 628 -25.74 21.47 -2.69
N GLU A 629 -25.02 20.36 -2.85
CA GLU A 629 -24.95 19.20 -1.94
C GLU A 629 -23.98 19.41 -0.77
N TRP A 630 -23.12 20.44 -0.82
CA TRP A 630 -22.02 20.67 0.13
C TRP A 630 -22.32 21.78 1.17
N SER A 631 -23.54 22.30 1.22
CA SER A 631 -23.93 23.31 2.22
C SER A 631 -24.54 22.75 3.51
N CYS A 632 -24.87 21.45 3.52
CA CYS A 632 -25.47 20.78 4.66
C CYS A 632 -24.52 19.74 5.27
N TYR A 633 -23.84 20.12 6.35
CA TYR A 633 -23.02 19.21 7.16
C TYR A 633 -22.93 19.75 8.59
N THR A 634 -22.76 18.87 9.57
CA THR A 634 -22.37 19.23 10.94
C THR A 634 -21.31 18.24 11.43
N LEU A 635 -20.39 18.70 12.29
CA LEU A 635 -19.56 17.82 13.11
C LEU A 635 -19.12 18.59 14.35
N SER A 636 -19.04 17.91 15.48
CA SER A 636 -18.57 18.53 16.71
C SER A 636 -17.77 17.57 17.58
N ALA A 637 -16.93 18.14 18.42
CA ALA A 637 -16.14 17.45 19.43
C ALA A 637 -16.54 17.94 20.82
N LYS A 638 -16.70 17.02 21.76
CA LYS A 638 -17.21 17.31 23.12
C LYS A 638 -16.39 16.62 24.18
N ASP A 639 -16.23 17.31 25.28
CA ASP A 639 -15.63 16.79 26.51
C ASP A 639 -16.68 16.00 27.30
N LEU A 640 -16.53 14.67 27.30
CA LEU A 640 -17.49 13.77 27.92
C LEU A 640 -17.53 13.92 29.45
N SER A 641 -16.45 14.44 30.07
CA SER A 641 -16.43 14.69 31.51
C SER A 641 -17.43 15.76 31.97
N LEU A 642 -17.96 16.56 31.04
CA LEU A 642 -18.93 17.62 31.29
C LEU A 642 -20.38 17.23 30.95
N ILE A 643 -20.60 16.05 30.37
CA ILE A 643 -21.93 15.62 29.94
C ILE A 643 -22.86 15.33 31.11
N GLY A 644 -22.35 14.83 32.24
CA GLY A 644 -23.13 14.68 33.46
C GLY A 644 -23.65 16.02 34.01
N ASP A 645 -22.84 17.08 33.94
CA ASP A 645 -23.24 18.44 34.36
C ASP A 645 -24.27 19.03 33.38
N LEU A 646 -24.11 18.79 32.07
CA LEU A 646 -25.09 19.19 31.06
C LEU A 646 -26.42 18.47 31.24
N ALA A 647 -26.42 17.14 31.45
CA ALA A 647 -27.63 16.37 31.72
C ALA A 647 -28.35 16.88 32.98
N ALA A 648 -27.62 17.20 34.05
CA ALA A 648 -28.20 17.81 35.25
C ALA A 648 -28.82 19.19 34.99
N ALA A 649 -28.23 20.02 34.12
CA ALA A 649 -28.81 21.29 33.71
C ALA A 649 -30.11 21.07 32.89
N VAL A 650 -30.11 20.09 31.99
CA VAL A 650 -31.30 19.70 31.22
C VAL A 650 -32.41 19.14 32.12
N ASP A 651 -32.05 18.38 33.16
CA ASP A 651 -33.00 17.85 34.15
C ASP A 651 -33.73 18.98 34.90
N VAL A 652 -32.98 19.99 35.35
CA VAL A 652 -33.55 21.20 35.98
C VAL A 652 -34.40 21.99 34.98
N PHE A 653 -33.95 22.08 33.73
CA PHE A 653 -34.71 22.75 32.67
C PHE A 653 -36.03 22.04 32.38
N ALA A 654 -36.04 20.70 32.33
CA ALA A 654 -37.24 19.89 32.17
C ALA A 654 -38.24 20.13 33.31
N ASP A 655 -37.79 20.14 34.58
CA ASP A 655 -38.66 20.41 35.74
C ASP A 655 -39.29 21.81 35.69
N GLU A 656 -38.50 22.82 35.31
CA GLU A 656 -38.99 24.19 35.16
C GLU A 656 -39.95 24.34 33.97
N LEU A 657 -39.66 23.70 32.83
CA LEU A 657 -40.57 23.66 31.68
C LEU A 657 -41.90 23.02 32.06
N MET A 658 -41.88 21.87 32.75
CA MET A 658 -43.09 21.22 33.28
C MET A 658 -43.87 22.12 34.24
N SER A 659 -43.18 22.87 35.10
CA SER A 659 -43.81 23.85 35.98
C SER A 659 -44.44 25.03 35.24
N GLY A 660 -43.97 25.32 34.02
CA GLY A 660 -44.49 26.35 33.12
C GLY A 660 -45.70 25.93 32.29
N ILE A 661 -46.01 24.63 32.24
CA ILE A 661 -47.09 24.08 31.43
C ILE A 661 -48.44 24.75 31.74
N GLY A 662 -49.09 25.23 30.68
CA GLY A 662 -50.33 25.99 30.68
C GLY A 662 -50.24 27.46 31.06
N THR A 663 -49.05 27.92 31.42
CA THR A 663 -48.76 29.35 31.51
C THR A 663 -47.98 29.83 30.29
N TYR A 664 -47.04 29.02 29.78
CA TYR A 664 -46.09 29.39 28.72
C TYR A 664 -46.15 28.47 27.48
N ASP A 665 -47.31 27.84 27.23
CA ASP A 665 -47.45 26.87 26.13
C ASP A 665 -47.17 27.49 24.75
N GLU A 666 -47.66 28.71 24.52
CA GLU A 666 -47.46 29.41 23.24
C GLU A 666 -45.96 29.66 23.01
N GLU A 667 -45.27 30.16 24.03
CA GLU A 667 -43.84 30.47 23.97
C GLU A 667 -42.96 29.22 23.79
N ILE A 668 -43.23 28.15 24.54
CA ILE A 668 -42.47 26.88 24.48
C ILE A 668 -42.69 26.19 23.14
N THR A 669 -43.93 26.16 22.65
CA THR A 669 -44.24 25.52 21.37
C THR A 669 -43.66 26.29 20.19
N SER A 670 -43.70 27.63 20.23
CA SER A 670 -43.03 28.46 19.20
C SER A 670 -41.53 28.24 19.22
N ALA A 671 -40.91 28.18 20.41
CA ALA A 671 -39.49 27.88 20.54
C ALA A 671 -39.16 26.52 19.92
N ARG A 672 -39.93 25.47 20.20
CA ARG A 672 -39.71 24.15 19.59
C ARG A 672 -39.84 24.19 18.06
N ALA A 673 -40.87 24.84 17.52
CA ALA A 673 -41.11 24.91 16.08
C ALA A 673 -40.06 25.75 15.32
N GLU A 674 -39.41 26.70 16.01
CA GLU A 674 -38.35 27.55 15.46
C GLU A 674 -36.95 26.97 15.67
N THR A 675 -36.83 25.89 16.47
CA THR A 675 -35.54 25.26 16.73
C THR A 675 -35.01 24.57 15.47
N GLU A 676 -33.69 24.59 15.30
CA GLU A 676 -32.98 23.88 14.25
C GLU A 676 -33.21 22.37 14.41
N THR A 677 -33.61 21.70 13.34
CA THR A 677 -33.86 20.26 13.31
C THR A 677 -32.82 19.57 12.44
N PHE A 678 -32.63 18.27 12.68
CA PHE A 678 -31.67 17.46 11.94
C PHE A 678 -32.31 16.20 11.36
N GLY A 679 -31.70 15.63 10.33
CA GLY A 679 -32.16 14.44 9.62
C GLY A 679 -32.97 14.73 8.37
N GLU A 680 -32.99 15.99 7.92
CA GLU A 680 -33.77 16.43 6.76
C GLU A 680 -32.89 16.63 5.51
N CYS A 681 -31.57 16.63 5.66
CA CYS A 681 -30.66 16.78 4.53
C CYS A 681 -30.54 15.49 3.70
N GLY A 682 -30.45 15.63 2.37
CA GLY A 682 -30.22 14.50 1.47
C GLY A 682 -31.46 13.73 0.99
N TYR A 683 -32.68 14.25 1.20
CA TYR A 683 -33.96 13.64 0.78
C TYR A 683 -34.14 13.36 -0.73
N TRP A 684 -33.12 13.64 -1.56
CA TRP A 684 -33.20 13.56 -3.03
C TRP A 684 -32.61 12.31 -3.67
N TYR A 685 -31.94 11.40 -2.95
CA TYR A 685 -31.16 10.32 -3.60
C TYR A 685 -31.45 8.87 -3.21
N TRP A 686 -32.08 8.57 -2.07
CA TRP A 686 -32.32 7.18 -1.63
C TRP A 686 -33.82 6.87 -1.57
N GLU A 687 -34.19 5.72 -2.13
CA GLU A 687 -35.56 5.31 -2.42
C GLU A 687 -36.48 5.31 -1.18
N GLN A 688 -37.49 6.17 -1.21
CA GLN A 688 -38.93 6.01 -0.91
C GLN A 688 -39.50 4.99 0.10
N GLU A 689 -38.75 4.19 0.84
CA GLU A 689 -39.33 3.33 1.89
C GLU A 689 -38.74 3.64 3.27
N GLU A 690 -39.59 4.22 4.12
CA GLU A 690 -39.42 4.46 5.57
C GLU A 690 -38.45 5.57 6.04
N VAL A 691 -38.62 6.79 5.55
CA VAL A 691 -38.07 7.98 6.24
C VAL A 691 -39.21 8.75 6.90
N LEU A 692 -39.28 8.62 8.24
CA LEU A 692 -40.05 9.48 9.12
C LEU A 692 -39.55 10.91 8.92
N SER A 693 -40.41 11.81 8.43
CA SER A 693 -40.12 13.24 8.24
C SER A 693 -39.87 14.01 9.54
N SER A 694 -39.74 13.32 10.68
CA SER A 694 -39.37 13.89 11.96
C SER A 694 -38.51 12.89 12.73
N THR A 695 -37.19 13.09 12.70
CA THR A 695 -36.27 12.39 13.61
C THR A 695 -36.47 12.83 15.06
N GLY A 696 -37.15 13.95 15.27
CA GLY A 696 -37.24 14.62 16.57
C GLY A 696 -35.90 15.09 17.11
N SER A 697 -34.83 15.03 16.32
CA SER A 697 -33.50 15.55 16.67
C SER A 697 -33.52 17.07 16.52
N ILE A 698 -33.29 17.79 17.62
CA ILE A 698 -33.23 19.25 17.63
C ILE A 698 -31.97 19.75 18.30
N ASP A 699 -31.51 20.93 17.90
CA ASP A 699 -30.40 21.60 18.58
C ASP A 699 -30.78 22.04 20.00
N LEU A 700 -30.09 21.49 21.01
CA LEU A 700 -30.41 21.70 22.43
C LEU A 700 -30.16 23.16 22.86
N TYR A 701 -29.06 23.76 22.39
CA TYR A 701 -28.69 25.14 22.76
C TYR A 701 -29.68 26.14 22.15
N HIS A 702 -30.05 25.96 20.88
CA HIS A 702 -30.96 26.82 20.15
C HIS A 702 -32.35 26.77 20.77
N PHE A 703 -32.85 25.58 21.12
CA PHE A 703 -34.12 25.46 21.86
C PHE A 703 -34.08 26.23 23.18
N ALA A 704 -33.03 26.01 24.00
CA ALA A 704 -32.85 26.71 25.26
C ALA A 704 -32.76 28.24 25.07
N SER A 705 -32.05 28.70 24.04
CA SER A 705 -31.92 30.12 23.69
C SER A 705 -33.28 30.75 23.33
N LEU A 706 -34.08 30.07 22.50
CA LEU A 706 -35.42 30.53 22.13
C LEU A 706 -36.36 30.60 23.34
N VAL A 707 -36.33 29.59 24.22
CA VAL A 707 -37.10 29.59 25.47
C VAL A 707 -36.62 30.72 26.41
N ASN A 708 -35.32 30.87 26.60
CA ASN A 708 -34.75 31.96 27.43
C ASN A 708 -35.25 33.35 26.97
N GLY A 709 -35.28 33.56 25.64
CA GLY A 709 -35.74 34.80 25.03
C GLY A 709 -37.25 35.03 25.13
N SER A 710 -38.06 33.96 25.09
CA SER A 710 -39.52 34.04 25.05
C SER A 710 -40.16 34.18 26.44
N VAL A 711 -39.57 33.57 27.48
CA VAL A 711 -40.09 33.61 28.86
C VAL A 711 -39.20 34.39 29.83
N TYR A 712 -38.61 35.51 29.38
CA TYR A 712 -37.63 36.31 30.12
C TYR A 712 -38.01 36.65 31.57
N GLY A 713 -37.05 36.49 32.49
CA GLY A 713 -37.19 36.85 33.91
C GLY A 713 -37.91 35.81 34.77
N THR A 714 -38.16 34.62 34.22
CA THR A 714 -38.70 33.45 34.91
C THR A 714 -37.59 32.51 35.37
N SER A 715 -37.93 31.51 36.20
CA SER A 715 -37.04 30.41 36.54
C SER A 715 -36.72 29.53 35.32
N ILE A 716 -37.70 29.32 34.43
CA ILE A 716 -37.51 28.64 33.13
C ILE A 716 -36.40 29.30 32.31
N ALA A 717 -36.44 30.63 32.17
CA ALA A 717 -35.38 31.35 31.46
C ALA A 717 -34.01 31.18 32.14
N THR A 718 -33.97 31.10 33.47
CA THR A 718 -32.70 30.85 34.19
C THR A 718 -32.16 29.46 33.89
N ALA A 719 -33.00 28.42 33.99
CA ALA A 719 -32.62 27.05 33.68
C ALA A 719 -32.21 26.88 32.21
N ALA A 720 -32.89 27.55 31.29
CA ALA A 720 -32.50 27.58 29.88
C ALA A 720 -31.11 28.21 29.66
N ALA A 721 -30.78 29.29 30.39
CA ALA A 721 -29.44 29.88 30.34
C ALA A 721 -28.38 28.93 30.93
N ASP A 722 -28.72 28.18 31.99
CA ASP A 722 -27.81 27.19 32.57
C ASP A 722 -27.52 26.04 31.58
N VAL A 723 -28.52 25.62 30.78
CA VAL A 723 -28.31 24.66 29.66
C VAL A 723 -27.39 25.25 28.59
N MET A 724 -27.62 26.50 28.18
CA MET A 724 -26.76 27.18 27.20
C MET A 724 -25.30 27.25 27.66
N ASP A 725 -25.08 27.63 28.93
CA ASP A 725 -23.74 27.70 29.53
C ASP A 725 -23.09 26.30 29.61
N ALA A 726 -23.86 25.26 29.91
CA ALA A 726 -23.37 23.88 29.98
C ALA A 726 -23.02 23.31 28.60
N VAL A 727 -23.82 23.56 27.56
CA VAL A 727 -23.48 23.18 26.18
C VAL A 727 -22.21 23.89 25.73
N GLY A 728 -22.10 25.21 25.97
CA GLY A 728 -20.92 25.98 25.63
C GLY A 728 -19.65 25.58 26.40
N ALA A 729 -19.79 24.84 27.49
CA ALA A 729 -18.67 24.25 28.22
C ALA A 729 -18.29 22.85 27.68
N ALA A 730 -19.29 22.01 27.38
CA ALA A 730 -19.08 20.63 26.92
C ALA A 730 -18.59 20.56 25.46
N VAL A 731 -19.11 21.41 24.57
CA VAL A 731 -18.73 21.43 23.15
C VAL A 731 -17.42 22.19 22.99
N ILE A 732 -16.33 21.46 22.73
CA ILE A 732 -14.98 22.05 22.60
C ILE A 732 -14.72 22.57 21.19
N TYR A 733 -15.41 22.00 20.19
CA TYR A 733 -15.32 22.43 18.80
C TYR A 733 -16.58 22.05 18.03
N ASN A 734 -17.02 22.92 17.12
CA ASN A 734 -18.22 22.71 16.32
C ASN A 734 -18.04 23.33 14.93
N VAL A 735 -18.39 22.58 13.90
CA VAL A 735 -18.43 23.02 12.51
C VAL A 735 -19.80 22.71 11.93
N ALA A 736 -20.35 23.65 11.18
CA ALA A 736 -21.64 23.50 10.52
C ALA A 736 -21.63 24.22 9.17
N GLY A 737 -22.27 23.59 8.19
CA GLY A 737 -22.54 24.16 6.88
C GLY A 737 -23.58 25.28 6.94
N PRO A 738 -23.65 26.14 5.91
CA PRO A 738 -24.56 27.29 5.89
C PRO A 738 -26.06 26.94 5.95
N GLU A 739 -26.46 25.69 5.72
CA GLU A 739 -27.84 25.23 5.91
C GLU A 739 -28.23 25.00 7.37
N HIS A 740 -27.25 24.86 8.28
CA HIS A 740 -27.47 24.72 9.72
C HIS A 740 -26.86 25.88 10.52
N PRO A 741 -27.35 27.12 10.34
CA PRO A 741 -26.77 28.30 10.98
C PRO A 741 -26.93 28.32 12.51
N ASN A 742 -27.79 27.47 13.08
CA ASN A 742 -27.99 27.34 14.52
C ASN A 742 -27.63 25.95 15.05
N ALA A 743 -26.78 25.19 14.37
CA ALA A 743 -26.15 24.00 14.94
C ALA A 743 -25.04 24.40 15.92
N ASN A 744 -25.13 23.92 17.15
CA ASN A 744 -24.27 24.23 18.28
C ASN A 744 -23.53 22.99 18.80
N GLY A 745 -23.61 21.86 18.10
CA GLY A 745 -22.79 20.67 18.33
C GLY A 745 -23.40 19.65 19.29
N ILE A 746 -24.65 19.81 19.71
CA ILE A 746 -25.33 18.76 20.48
C ILE A 746 -26.85 18.83 20.31
N ALA A 747 -27.40 17.75 19.78
CA ALA A 747 -28.83 17.58 19.62
C ALA A 747 -29.45 16.87 20.83
N ILE A 748 -30.78 16.93 20.93
CA ILE A 748 -31.58 16.19 21.91
C ILE A 748 -32.89 15.74 21.27
N TYR A 749 -33.47 14.64 21.74
CA TYR A 749 -34.78 14.21 21.25
C TYR A 749 -35.88 15.11 21.80
N TYR A 750 -36.59 15.79 20.91
CA TYR A 750 -37.87 16.43 21.18
C TYR A 750 -38.69 16.42 19.87
N PRO A 751 -39.55 15.42 19.65
CA PRO A 751 -40.33 15.29 18.42
C PRO A 751 -41.42 16.37 18.29
N ASP A 752 -41.67 16.83 17.06
CA ASP A 752 -42.75 17.79 16.75
C ASP A 752 -44.06 17.08 16.35
N VAL A 753 -45.05 17.83 15.86
CA VAL A 753 -46.29 17.35 15.23
C VAL A 753 -46.10 17.25 13.73
N GLU A 754 -46.34 16.07 13.17
CA GLU A 754 -46.35 15.89 11.71
C GLU A 754 -47.76 16.02 11.12
N THR A 755 -47.84 16.47 9.87
CA THR A 755 -49.07 16.44 9.06
C THR A 755 -48.99 15.34 8.01
N MET A 756 -49.79 14.28 8.17
CA MET A 756 -49.90 13.20 7.19
C MET A 756 -51.14 13.37 6.31
N TRP A 757 -50.98 13.06 5.02
CA TRP A 757 -52.10 12.97 4.08
C TRP A 757 -52.75 11.58 4.19
N PHE A 758 -54.09 11.54 4.14
CA PHE A 758 -54.91 10.35 4.40
C PHE A 758 -54.71 9.15 3.45
N GLU A 759 -53.83 9.23 2.44
CA GLU A 759 -53.64 8.13 1.47
C GLU A 759 -52.83 6.94 2.03
N ASP A 760 -52.13 7.12 3.17
CA ASP A 760 -51.24 6.11 3.77
C ASP A 760 -51.79 5.42 5.03
N ILE A 761 -53.02 5.76 5.46
CA ILE A 761 -53.65 5.18 6.67
C ILE A 761 -55.06 4.65 6.33
N ASP A 762 -55.19 3.34 6.14
CA ASP A 762 -56.40 2.63 5.69
C ASP A 762 -57.62 2.68 6.66
N PHE A 763 -57.50 3.33 7.82
CA PHE A 763 -58.43 3.14 8.95
C PHE A 763 -59.55 4.18 9.09
N PHE A 764 -59.50 5.33 8.39
CA PHE A 764 -60.44 6.43 8.62
C PHE A 764 -61.07 6.97 7.31
N GLU A 765 -62.33 6.60 7.04
CA GLU A 765 -63.14 7.17 5.94
C GLU A 765 -63.63 8.61 6.26
N THR A 766 -62.72 9.57 6.41
CA THR A 766 -63.08 11.01 6.55
C THR A 766 -62.15 11.92 5.76
N GLU A 767 -62.71 12.86 5.00
CA GLU A 767 -61.97 13.91 4.29
C GLU A 767 -61.37 14.92 5.31
N GLY A 768 -60.02 15.05 5.40
CA GLY A 768 -59.30 16.00 6.27
C GLY A 768 -57.76 15.84 6.17
N GLU A 769 -56.98 16.66 6.89
CA GLU A 769 -55.55 16.44 7.17
C GLU A 769 -55.42 15.81 8.58
N LEU A 770 -54.62 14.75 8.75
CA LEU A 770 -54.39 14.10 10.04
C LEU A 770 -53.08 14.60 10.62
N GLN A 771 -53.12 15.11 11.85
CA GLN A 771 -51.90 15.41 12.58
C GLN A 771 -51.48 14.20 13.42
N VAL A 772 -50.20 13.85 13.36
CA VAL A 772 -49.65 12.69 14.06
C VAL A 772 -48.62 13.16 15.08
N LEU A 773 -48.81 12.73 16.31
CA LEU A 773 -47.87 12.94 17.40
C LEU A 773 -47.03 11.69 17.59
N PHE A 774 -45.76 11.76 17.19
CA PHE A 774 -44.79 10.73 17.43
C PHE A 774 -44.12 10.95 18.80
N TYR A 775 -44.34 10.00 19.70
CA TYR A 775 -43.43 9.67 20.77
C TYR A 775 -42.99 8.25 20.51
N GLU A 776 -41.71 8.04 20.26
CA GLU A 776 -41.23 6.77 19.76
C GLU A 776 -41.01 5.76 20.88
N PRO A 777 -41.58 4.54 20.77
CA PRO A 777 -41.31 3.46 21.70
C PRO A 777 -39.81 3.16 21.80
N GLY A 778 -39.33 2.85 23.00
CA GLY A 778 -37.93 2.55 23.28
C GLY A 778 -37.11 3.73 23.81
N TYR A 779 -37.57 4.98 23.66
CA TYR A 779 -36.87 6.12 24.29
C TYR A 779 -36.82 5.97 25.81
N ASP A 780 -37.89 5.41 26.39
CA ASP A 780 -38.00 5.10 27.82
C ASP A 780 -36.98 4.09 28.36
N ASP A 781 -36.30 3.35 27.48
CA ASP A 781 -35.42 2.25 27.86
C ASP A 781 -33.93 2.65 27.89
N ILE A 782 -33.58 3.88 27.48
CA ILE A 782 -32.21 4.40 27.48
C ILE A 782 -31.88 5.09 28.81
N ASP A 783 -30.60 5.03 29.22
CA ASP A 783 -30.17 5.50 30.54
C ASP A 783 -30.48 6.98 30.77
N PHE A 784 -30.26 7.85 29.77
CA PHE A 784 -30.57 9.28 29.88
C PHE A 784 -32.05 9.54 30.22
N ALA A 785 -32.98 8.85 29.57
CA ALA A 785 -34.41 9.02 29.78
C ALA A 785 -34.89 8.43 31.12
N LEU A 786 -34.21 7.40 31.62
CA LEU A 786 -34.49 6.78 32.91
C LEU A 786 -33.99 7.62 34.09
N ASP A 787 -32.84 8.27 33.92
CA ASP A 787 -32.17 9.02 34.98
C ASP A 787 -32.59 10.50 35.06
N ASN A 788 -33.18 11.05 33.98
CA ASN A 788 -33.53 12.47 33.89
C ASN A 788 -35.01 12.70 33.55
N LEU A 789 -35.52 13.87 33.93
CA LEU A 789 -36.91 14.31 33.76
C LEU A 789 -37.27 14.72 32.32
N TRP A 790 -36.31 14.73 31.40
CA TRP A 790 -36.54 15.16 30.02
C TRP A 790 -37.65 14.36 29.33
N ASN A 791 -37.65 13.04 29.52
CA ASN A 791 -38.69 12.17 29.01
C ASN A 791 -40.09 12.48 29.57
N GLU A 792 -40.19 12.75 30.88
CA GLU A 792 -41.44 13.16 31.52
C GLU A 792 -41.93 14.51 31.00
N TYR A 793 -41.00 15.43 30.71
CA TYR A 793 -41.30 16.68 30.03
C TYR A 793 -41.83 16.45 28.61
N ILE A 794 -41.13 15.71 27.72
CA ILE A 794 -41.57 15.48 26.33
C ILE A 794 -42.99 14.88 26.29
N ARG A 795 -43.29 13.95 27.20
CA ARG A 795 -44.62 13.35 27.31
C ARG A 795 -45.67 14.42 27.61
N THR A 796 -45.41 15.32 28.54
CA THR A 796 -46.41 16.32 28.97
C THR A 796 -46.36 17.63 28.18
N ALA A 797 -45.32 17.84 27.35
CA ALA A 797 -45.03 19.08 26.66
C ALA A 797 -46.20 19.53 25.76
N PRO A 798 -46.48 20.84 25.71
CA PRO A 798 -47.49 21.37 24.81
C PRO A 798 -47.05 21.21 23.37
N ARG A 799 -47.99 20.77 22.51
CA ARG A 799 -47.77 20.63 21.06
C ARG A 799 -48.88 21.34 20.29
N CYS A 800 -48.50 22.15 19.30
CA CYS A 800 -49.44 22.94 18.52
C CYS A 800 -50.16 22.04 17.52
N VAL A 801 -51.48 22.06 17.56
CA VAL A 801 -52.34 21.33 16.63
C VAL A 801 -53.39 22.26 16.03
N HIS A 802 -53.72 22.04 14.76
CA HIS A 802 -54.84 22.72 14.13
C HIS A 802 -56.15 21.99 14.48
N GLU A 803 -57.28 22.71 14.42
CA GLU A 803 -58.60 22.09 14.62
C GLU A 803 -58.81 20.97 13.59
N GLY A 804 -59.00 19.73 14.03
CA GLY A 804 -58.97 18.56 13.15
C GLY A 804 -58.85 17.22 13.87
N TYR A 805 -58.47 16.18 13.13
CA TYR A 805 -58.18 14.87 13.70
C TYR A 805 -56.71 14.78 14.09
N VAL A 806 -56.44 14.25 15.29
CA VAL A 806 -55.10 13.94 15.77
C VAL A 806 -55.02 12.45 16.10
N ALA A 807 -53.98 11.80 15.60
CA ALA A 807 -53.55 10.48 16.01
C ALA A 807 -52.35 10.62 16.95
N LEU A 808 -52.46 9.99 18.11
CA LEU A 808 -51.41 9.95 19.12
C LEU A 808 -50.85 8.55 19.17
N PHE A 809 -49.56 8.41 18.88
CA PHE A 809 -48.82 7.20 19.14
C PHE A 809 -48.05 7.40 20.44
N ILE A 810 -48.58 6.77 21.48
CA ILE A 810 -47.97 6.63 22.80
C ILE A 810 -47.60 5.15 22.91
N PRO A 811 -46.55 4.74 23.64
CA PRO A 811 -46.08 3.35 23.62
C PRO A 811 -47.25 2.35 23.75
N ASP A 812 -47.40 1.49 22.73
CA ASP A 812 -48.43 0.45 22.60
C ASP A 812 -49.91 0.90 22.49
N VAL A 813 -50.20 2.20 22.37
CA VAL A 813 -51.57 2.72 22.28
C VAL A 813 -51.70 3.81 21.21
N LEU A 814 -52.44 3.50 20.15
CA LEU A 814 -52.94 4.51 19.21
C LEU A 814 -54.22 5.15 19.75
N VAL A 815 -54.18 6.44 20.02
CA VAL A 815 -55.37 7.23 20.41
C VAL A 815 -55.72 8.20 19.29
N ALA A 816 -56.90 8.03 18.69
CA ALA A 816 -57.44 8.99 17.73
C ALA A 816 -58.47 9.91 18.40
N ALA A 817 -58.26 11.22 18.31
CA ALA A 817 -59.12 12.23 18.89
C ALA A 817 -59.44 13.34 17.87
N HIS A 818 -60.63 13.92 17.99
CA HIS A 818 -61.00 15.12 17.26
C HIS A 818 -60.84 16.35 18.16
N VAL A 819 -60.04 17.31 17.74
CA VAL A 819 -59.67 18.54 18.46
C VAL A 819 -60.56 19.67 17.96
N CYS A 820 -61.37 20.28 18.85
CA CYS A 820 -62.36 21.30 18.45
C CYS A 820 -62.12 22.71 19.02
N GLN A 821 -61.26 22.89 20.02
CA GLN A 821 -61.20 24.15 20.79
C GLN A 821 -59.84 24.53 21.36
N ASP A 822 -58.98 23.56 21.66
CA ASP A 822 -57.64 23.82 22.22
C ASP A 822 -56.60 23.74 21.09
N PRO A 823 -55.81 24.80 20.84
CA PRO A 823 -54.71 24.73 19.88
C PRO A 823 -53.54 23.89 20.39
N PHE A 824 -53.55 23.46 21.66
CA PHE A 824 -52.49 22.63 22.23
C PHE A 824 -53.02 21.27 22.70
N ILE A 825 -52.21 20.24 22.49
CA ILE A 825 -52.38 18.93 23.14
C ILE A 825 -51.25 18.73 24.14
N ARG A 826 -51.59 18.16 25.29
CA ARG A 826 -50.63 17.70 26.31
C ARG A 826 -50.94 16.24 26.64
N LEU A 827 -49.91 15.40 26.74
CA LEU A 827 -50.12 14.00 27.11
C LEU A 827 -50.04 13.90 28.63
N ASP A 828 -51.19 14.01 29.29
CA ASP A 828 -51.32 13.51 30.66
C ASP A 828 -51.35 11.98 30.57
N CYS A 829 -50.34 11.30 31.10
CA CYS A 829 -50.38 9.84 31.27
C CYS A 829 -51.02 9.46 32.62
N PRO A 830 -52.37 9.38 32.71
CA PRO A 830 -52.97 8.47 33.68
C PRO A 830 -54.19 7.70 33.14
N GLU A 831 -54.22 6.39 33.43
CA GLU A 831 -55.34 5.44 33.32
C GLU A 831 -56.60 5.97 32.60
N LEU A 832 -56.69 5.71 31.28
CA LEU A 832 -57.85 5.80 30.36
C LEU A 832 -59.25 5.96 30.99
N SER A 833 -59.53 7.07 31.67
CA SER A 833 -60.85 7.30 32.31
C SER A 833 -61.15 8.76 32.62
N GLY A 834 -61.15 9.61 31.59
CA GLY A 834 -61.87 10.89 31.65
C GLY A 834 -61.33 11.94 30.72
N ALA A 835 -61.86 12.00 29.49
CA ALA A 835 -61.49 13.05 28.54
C ALA A 835 -61.74 14.46 29.12
N ALA A 836 -60.75 15.34 28.96
CA ALA A 836 -60.85 16.76 29.26
C ALA A 836 -61.92 17.44 28.36
N PRO A 837 -62.50 18.58 28.78
CA PRO A 837 -63.47 19.31 27.96
C PRO A 837 -62.80 19.79 26.66
N GLY A 838 -63.12 19.15 25.53
CA GLY A 838 -62.52 19.49 24.23
C GLY A 838 -62.15 18.27 23.37
N PHE A 839 -61.98 17.09 23.99
CA PHE A 839 -61.61 15.85 23.31
C PHE A 839 -62.79 14.86 23.28
N ALA A 840 -63.16 14.42 22.08
CA ALA A 840 -64.09 13.30 21.90
C ALA A 840 -63.29 12.06 21.47
N LEU A 841 -63.06 11.14 22.40
CA LEU A 841 -62.46 9.84 22.08
C LEU A 841 -63.43 9.04 21.20
N SER A 842 -63.01 8.67 20.00
CA SER A 842 -63.67 7.61 19.24
C SER A 842 -63.33 6.27 19.91
N THR A 843 -64.27 5.33 19.93
CA THR A 843 -64.13 4.05 20.64
C THR A 843 -62.84 3.31 20.27
N PRO A 844 -62.22 2.55 21.21
CA PRO A 844 -61.01 1.78 20.89
C PRO A 844 -61.30 0.85 19.70
N ALA A 845 -60.48 0.93 18.66
CA ALA A 845 -60.43 -0.08 17.62
C ALA A 845 -59.89 -1.37 18.27
N ALA A 846 -60.80 -2.22 18.72
CA ALA A 846 -60.46 -3.54 19.21
C ALA A 846 -59.90 -4.38 18.06
N ASP A 847 -58.80 -5.08 18.36
CA ASP A 847 -58.09 -6.07 17.55
C ASP A 847 -57.45 -5.52 16.27
N TYR A 848 -56.11 -5.39 16.24
CA TYR A 848 -55.25 -5.86 15.13
C TYR A 848 -53.78 -5.85 15.60
N VAL A 849 -53.26 -7.03 15.91
CA VAL A 849 -51.83 -7.35 15.79
C VAL A 849 -51.70 -7.97 14.40
N SER A 850 -50.91 -7.37 13.53
CA SER A 850 -50.27 -8.05 12.40
C SER A 850 -48.87 -7.52 12.24
#